data_AF-A0A818Y9K9-F1
#
_entry.id   AF-A0A818Y9K9-F1
#
_cell.length_a   1.000
_cell.length_b   1.000
_cell.length_c   1.000
_cell.angle_alpha   90.00
_cell.angle_beta   90.00
_cell.angle_gamma   90.00
#
_symmetry.space_group_name_H-M   'P 1'
#
loop_
_entity.id
_entity.type
_entity.pdbx_description
1 polymer ?
#
loop_
_entity_poly.entity_id
_entity_poly.type
_entity_poly.pdbx_seq_one_letter_code
_entity_poly.pdbx_strand_id
1 'polypeptide(L)'
;MTEIHSFGNLPVIAHSWNKDRTQIALSLGKSDLRIYQKVAGKWKLIHTLCEHLSRVLAIDWAPKTNQIVSASADYNAYVWTLENDVWKPQMVELQRTNRAVCCAKWSPEENKFVIGASDKNVAVCYYEKEQRFWAAEMIKKRPKSTVTTVAWHPNNQLIAVGSCDYRCRLYSAFVRVVDGQPQTSNWGTIKNTGDLLYEFQSESGWLHDVAFSPLGDNLAWVSHNSIIFAVSAADPSQITMEVTNYLPFRCILFMNESTLIVGGHEFSPLLYNYNQKQGKIEFIEKLDRQETATGRQSVGIMTTKEIVIEAGQELRGDVDETLTLELRSGKAEIFGTELAIGHKYQFTSGMKFSIFTYWGCTIVSSHDDYYVARDENPMHIYLNVHGMLEQLRQKADAEKTRGPRIMVAGLPDVGKSTLCRMLVNWAARLGRTPILVDLDVGQNQISIPGTIAAMVVRRPASVDEGFRIDMPLVFHYGYKTPGENIGLYNEIVSSMAMYVNIRSENVEKSLISGVVVNTCGYIRQEGYESFKHVAKAFDVDIIIVLDSEWLATKLISDLPSVKVITLPKSGGVVPKDAAKDKFRENKIREYFYGPRNNICPHVFTIDFSDVKLYKIGAPQIPDSCLPAGMILKNPYNKIMPIAPSPTLVHHVLAVSSSNDPEQLLAKNLLGFVVVQHVDPDKRSLTLLSPQPNVKNRLLIMSDVQFVDLK
;
A
#
# COMPACT_ATOMS: atom_id res chain seq x y z
N MET A 1 27.13 -8.86 6.31
CA MET A 1 26.45 -7.66 6.85
C MET A 1 26.21 -6.70 5.71
N THR A 2 24.96 -6.27 5.51
CA THR A 2 24.59 -5.26 4.52
C THR A 2 25.01 -3.89 5.03
N GLU A 3 25.84 -3.15 4.27
CA GLU A 3 26.24 -1.78 4.62
C GLU A 3 25.24 -0.77 4.01
N ILE A 4 24.66 0.09 4.83
CA ILE A 4 23.74 1.15 4.39
C ILE A 4 24.48 2.48 4.37
N HIS A 5 24.54 3.12 3.19
CA HIS A 5 25.17 4.42 3.00
C HIS A 5 24.16 5.40 2.37
N SER A 6 24.11 6.64 2.90
CA SER A 6 23.24 7.70 2.38
C SER A 6 24.04 8.72 1.57
N PHE A 7 23.59 8.99 0.34
CA PHE A 7 24.20 9.95 -0.59
C PHE A 7 23.35 11.23 -0.74
N GLY A 8 22.44 11.48 0.21
CA GLY A 8 21.54 12.65 0.25
C GLY A 8 20.05 12.27 0.20
N ASN A 9 19.19 13.28 0.10
CA ASN A 9 17.72 13.14 0.14
C ASN A 9 17.07 12.95 -1.24
N LEU A 10 17.88 12.76 -2.29
CA LEU A 10 17.40 12.62 -3.66
C LEU A 10 17.38 11.14 -4.09
N PRO A 11 16.41 10.73 -4.92
CA PRO A 11 16.31 9.34 -5.35
C PRO A 11 17.48 8.94 -6.26
N VAL A 12 18.05 7.77 -6.03
CA VAL A 12 19.05 7.17 -6.92
C VAL A 12 18.31 6.60 -8.13
N ILE A 13 18.49 7.23 -9.30
CA ILE A 13 17.86 6.80 -10.55
C ILE A 13 18.65 5.67 -11.18
N ALA A 14 19.96 5.84 -11.30
CA ALA A 14 20.90 4.89 -11.85
C ALA A 14 22.19 4.89 -11.04
N HIS A 15 22.90 3.77 -11.07
CA HIS A 15 24.19 3.60 -10.41
C HIS A 15 25.05 2.60 -11.19
N SER A 16 26.36 2.72 -11.07
CA SER A 16 27.31 1.70 -11.56
C SER A 16 28.61 1.76 -10.77
N TRP A 17 29.28 0.62 -10.65
CA TRP A 17 30.51 0.45 -9.88
C TRP A 17 31.70 0.35 -10.81
N ASN A 18 32.85 0.87 -10.39
CA ASN A 18 34.11 0.52 -11.04
C ASN A 18 34.50 -0.94 -10.75
N LYS A 19 35.48 -1.45 -11.51
CA LYS A 19 35.96 -2.85 -11.41
C LYS A 19 36.25 -3.31 -9.97
N ASP A 20 36.99 -2.50 -9.23
CA ASP A 20 37.46 -2.85 -7.88
C ASP A 20 36.44 -2.52 -6.77
N ARG A 21 35.26 -2.00 -7.14
CA ARG A 21 34.21 -1.52 -6.22
C ARG A 21 34.68 -0.46 -5.20
N THR A 22 35.74 0.27 -5.55
CA THR A 22 36.30 1.37 -4.77
C THR A 22 35.64 2.70 -5.09
N GLN A 23 35.01 2.81 -6.26
CA GLN A 23 34.29 4.00 -6.74
C GLN A 23 32.90 3.62 -7.24
N ILE A 24 31.96 4.56 -7.10
CA ILE A 24 30.58 4.43 -7.56
C ILE A 24 30.15 5.69 -8.30
N ALA A 25 29.55 5.52 -9.47
CA ALA A 25 28.90 6.58 -10.23
C ALA A 25 27.39 6.56 -9.91
N LEU A 26 26.83 7.71 -9.58
CA LEU A 26 25.44 7.89 -9.15
C LEU A 26 24.75 8.99 -9.95
N SER A 27 23.51 8.72 -10.36
CA SER A 27 22.55 9.74 -10.81
C SER A 27 21.49 9.94 -9.73
N LEU A 28 21.40 11.16 -9.20
CA LEU A 28 20.50 11.54 -8.12
C LEU A 28 19.27 12.32 -8.62
N GLY A 29 18.75 11.95 -9.80
CA GLY A 29 17.55 12.56 -10.38
C GLY A 29 17.76 13.98 -10.93
N LYS A 30 19.01 14.37 -11.15
CA LYS A 30 19.43 15.63 -11.78
C LYS A 30 20.17 15.34 -13.08
N SER A 31 20.63 16.39 -13.76
CA SER A 31 21.41 16.27 -14.99
C SER A 31 22.89 15.99 -14.76
N ASP A 32 23.38 16.09 -13.53
CA ASP A 32 24.76 15.76 -13.18
C ASP A 32 24.93 14.28 -12.82
N LEU A 33 26.07 13.71 -13.24
CA LEU A 33 26.58 12.43 -12.75
C LEU A 33 27.59 12.69 -11.63
N ARG A 34 27.52 11.94 -10.54
CA ARG A 34 28.45 12.10 -9.40
C ARG A 34 29.25 10.84 -9.16
N ILE A 35 30.56 10.97 -9.07
CA ILE A 35 31.48 9.87 -8.78
C ILE A 35 31.96 10.01 -7.33
N TYR A 36 31.71 8.98 -6.54
CA TYR A 36 32.17 8.88 -5.16
C TYR A 36 33.26 7.81 -5.04
N GLN A 37 34.23 8.04 -4.15
CA GLN A 37 35.27 7.09 -3.80
C GLN A 37 35.19 6.73 -2.32
N LYS A 38 35.41 5.44 -2.00
CA LYS A 38 35.46 4.95 -0.61
C LYS A 38 36.85 5.24 -0.03
N VAL A 39 36.92 6.15 0.95
CA VAL A 39 38.16 6.50 1.68
C VAL A 39 37.89 6.33 3.17
N ALA A 40 38.68 5.50 3.86
CA ALA A 40 38.54 5.22 5.29
C ALA A 40 37.10 4.84 5.73
N GLY A 41 36.41 4.04 4.91
CA GLY A 41 35.03 3.58 5.18
C GLY A 41 33.92 4.60 4.87
N LYS A 42 34.24 5.82 4.46
CA LYS A 42 33.28 6.84 4.05
C LYS A 42 33.35 7.12 2.55
N TRP A 43 32.20 7.44 1.96
CA TRP A 43 32.10 7.82 0.56
C TRP A 43 32.32 9.32 0.39
N LYS A 44 33.34 9.72 -0.36
CA LYS A 44 33.67 11.12 -0.68
C LYS A 44 33.43 11.39 -2.16
N LEU A 45 32.75 12.49 -2.47
CA LEU A 45 32.58 12.96 -3.85
C LEU A 45 33.94 13.39 -4.40
N ILE A 46 34.33 12.84 -5.55
CA ILE A 46 35.60 13.16 -6.22
C ILE A 46 35.39 13.91 -7.54
N HIS A 47 34.35 13.57 -8.31
CA HIS A 47 34.04 14.24 -9.57
C HIS A 47 32.54 14.42 -9.76
N THR A 48 32.18 15.49 -10.49
CA THR A 48 30.82 15.76 -10.95
C THR A 48 30.89 16.02 -12.46
N LEU A 49 30.10 15.28 -13.24
CA LEU A 49 30.07 15.36 -14.70
C LEU A 49 28.76 16.06 -15.13
N CYS A 50 28.87 17.18 -15.86
CA CYS A 50 27.77 18.14 -16.02
C CYS A 50 27.37 18.47 -17.47
N GLU A 51 27.54 17.54 -18.43
CA GLU A 51 27.23 17.81 -19.84
C GLU A 51 25.77 17.54 -20.23
N HIS A 52 25.06 16.70 -19.48
CA HIS A 52 23.67 16.42 -19.78
C HIS A 52 22.78 17.64 -19.46
N LEU A 53 21.75 17.84 -20.27
CA LEU A 53 20.79 18.95 -20.12
C LEU A 53 19.54 18.54 -19.34
N SER A 54 19.37 17.24 -19.10
CA SER A 54 18.24 16.67 -18.37
C SER A 54 18.68 15.46 -17.55
N ARG A 55 17.73 14.82 -16.87
CA ARG A 55 17.99 13.74 -15.91
C ARG A 55 18.73 12.57 -16.54
N VAL A 56 19.83 12.15 -15.92
CA VAL A 56 20.55 10.92 -16.31
C VAL A 56 19.75 9.70 -15.85
N LEU A 57 19.32 8.87 -16.78
CA LEU A 57 18.43 7.73 -16.57
C LEU A 57 19.17 6.39 -16.46
N ALA A 58 20.34 6.27 -17.10
CA ALA A 58 21.14 5.05 -17.09
C ALA A 58 22.63 5.37 -17.06
N ILE A 59 23.38 4.52 -16.36
CA ILE A 59 24.83 4.60 -16.21
C ILE A 59 25.37 3.19 -16.28
N ASP A 60 26.45 3.01 -17.03
CA ASP A 60 27.20 1.76 -17.00
C ASP A 60 28.70 2.04 -17.06
N TRP A 61 29.46 1.43 -16.15
CA TRP A 61 30.89 1.63 -16.01
C TRP A 61 31.62 0.40 -16.53
N ALA A 62 32.42 0.61 -17.57
CA ALA A 62 33.22 -0.42 -18.22
C ALA A 62 34.38 -0.86 -17.31
N PRO A 63 34.44 -2.14 -16.88
CA PRO A 63 35.44 -2.58 -15.90
C PRO A 63 36.88 -2.68 -16.43
N LYS A 64 37.13 -2.91 -17.73
CA LYS A 64 38.48 -3.06 -18.31
C LYS A 64 39.06 -1.71 -18.74
N THR A 65 38.28 -0.89 -19.44
CA THR A 65 38.68 0.39 -20.03
C THR A 65 38.49 1.58 -19.11
N ASN A 66 37.76 1.41 -18.01
CA ASN A 66 37.40 2.47 -17.06
C ASN A 66 36.59 3.62 -17.70
N GLN A 67 35.92 3.36 -18.82
CA GLN A 67 35.01 4.31 -19.45
C GLN A 67 33.61 4.23 -18.82
N ILE A 68 32.89 5.35 -18.79
CA ILE A 68 31.51 5.38 -18.32
C ILE A 68 30.61 5.75 -19.48
N VAL A 69 29.51 5.03 -19.68
CA VAL A 69 28.44 5.48 -20.56
C VAL A 69 27.30 6.03 -19.70
N SER A 70 26.79 7.20 -20.07
CA SER A 70 25.60 7.80 -19.45
C SER A 70 24.54 8.08 -20.49
N ALA A 71 23.29 7.81 -20.15
CA ALA A 71 22.13 8.03 -21.01
C ALA A 71 21.09 8.88 -20.29
N SER A 72 20.46 9.81 -21.02
CA SER A 72 19.66 10.88 -20.41
C SER A 72 18.32 11.10 -21.08
N ALA A 73 17.44 11.76 -20.33
CA ALA A 73 16.17 12.29 -20.82
C ALA A 73 16.34 13.47 -21.80
N ASP A 74 17.56 13.97 -22.04
CA ASP A 74 17.89 14.96 -23.08
C ASP A 74 18.10 14.34 -24.47
N TYR A 75 17.87 13.02 -24.59
CA TYR A 75 17.95 12.23 -25.82
C TYR A 75 19.37 11.86 -26.24
N ASN A 76 20.38 12.32 -25.50
CA ASN A 76 21.77 12.06 -25.78
C ASN A 76 22.34 10.98 -24.85
N ALA A 77 23.43 10.39 -25.32
CA ALA A 77 24.33 9.59 -24.51
C ALA A 77 25.74 10.15 -24.62
N TYR A 78 26.51 10.05 -23.54
CA TYR A 78 27.92 10.41 -23.50
C TYR A 78 28.75 9.21 -23.06
N VAL A 79 29.92 9.08 -23.67
CA VAL A 79 30.99 8.22 -23.18
C VAL A 79 32.01 9.12 -22.50
N TRP A 80 32.32 8.82 -21.25
CA TRP A 80 33.28 9.54 -20.43
C TRP A 80 34.57 8.75 -20.36
N THR A 81 35.67 9.40 -20.71
CA THR A 81 37.03 8.83 -20.61
C THR A 81 37.83 9.65 -19.62
N LEU A 82 38.55 8.98 -18.72
CA LEU A 82 39.40 9.63 -17.73
C LEU A 82 40.79 9.87 -18.34
N GLU A 83 41.15 11.13 -18.57
CA GLU A 83 42.47 11.53 -19.05
C GLU A 83 43.09 12.55 -18.09
N ASN A 84 44.31 12.28 -17.59
CA ASN A 84 45.01 13.15 -16.63
C ASN A 84 44.14 13.53 -15.41
N ASP A 85 43.40 12.56 -14.86
CA ASP A 85 42.48 12.74 -13.72
C ASP A 85 41.28 13.67 -13.99
N VAL A 86 41.00 13.96 -15.27
CA VAL A 86 39.85 14.73 -15.73
C VAL A 86 38.99 13.88 -16.64
N TRP A 87 37.69 13.77 -16.32
CA TRP A 87 36.72 13.08 -17.15
C TRP A 87 36.36 13.93 -18.36
N LYS A 88 36.66 13.42 -19.55
CA LYS A 88 36.32 14.03 -20.83
C LYS A 88 35.06 13.41 -21.41
N PRO A 89 34.02 14.21 -21.69
CA PRO A 89 32.81 13.76 -22.37
C PRO A 89 33.06 13.60 -23.86
N GLN A 90 32.51 12.53 -24.45
CA GLN A 90 32.36 12.38 -25.87
C GLN A 90 30.91 12.02 -26.20
N MET A 91 30.26 12.86 -26.99
CA MET A 91 28.87 12.65 -27.38
C MET A 91 28.75 11.48 -28.35
N VAL A 92 27.69 10.69 -28.18
CA VAL A 92 27.34 9.59 -29.08
C VAL A 92 26.36 10.08 -30.13
N GLU A 93 26.63 9.83 -31.41
CA GLU A 93 25.76 10.30 -32.49
C GLU A 93 24.54 9.39 -32.65
N LEU A 94 23.46 9.71 -31.93
CA LEU A 94 22.22 8.93 -31.94
C LEU A 94 21.28 9.39 -33.05
N GLN A 95 21.64 9.07 -34.29
CA GLN A 95 20.79 9.40 -35.44
C GLN A 95 19.39 8.77 -35.29
N ARG A 96 18.35 9.59 -35.44
CA ARG A 96 16.91 9.20 -35.42
C ARG A 96 16.33 8.85 -34.04
N THR A 97 17.06 9.08 -32.95
CA THR A 97 16.52 9.00 -31.59
C THR A 97 15.97 10.37 -31.17
N ASN A 98 14.66 10.47 -30.99
CA ASN A 98 13.95 11.72 -30.73
C ASN A 98 13.29 11.77 -29.34
N ARG A 99 13.60 10.81 -28.46
CA ARG A 99 13.11 10.77 -27.07
C ARG A 99 14.16 10.24 -26.11
N ALA A 100 13.82 10.25 -24.82
CA ALA A 100 14.69 9.87 -23.72
C ALA A 100 15.34 8.50 -23.95
N VAL A 101 16.65 8.44 -23.70
CA VAL A 101 17.43 7.20 -23.69
C VAL A 101 17.31 6.60 -22.29
N CYS A 102 16.60 5.48 -22.19
CA CYS A 102 16.14 4.91 -20.93
C CYS A 102 17.15 3.93 -20.32
N CYS A 103 17.93 3.24 -21.14
CA CYS A 103 18.93 2.26 -20.69
C CYS A 103 20.17 2.32 -21.58
N ALA A 104 21.33 2.03 -21.00
CA ALA A 104 22.61 1.89 -21.70
C ALA A 104 23.46 0.82 -20.99
N LYS A 105 24.12 -0.05 -21.76
CA LYS A 105 24.99 -1.13 -21.24
C LYS A 105 26.20 -1.40 -22.13
N TRP A 106 27.37 -1.48 -21.52
CA TRP A 106 28.61 -1.91 -22.17
C TRP A 106 28.55 -3.39 -22.54
N SER A 107 29.17 -3.70 -23.67
CA SER A 107 29.41 -5.08 -24.09
C SER A 107 30.51 -5.74 -23.24
N PRO A 108 30.53 -7.08 -23.08
CA PRO A 108 31.53 -7.78 -22.27
C PRO A 108 32.99 -7.54 -22.71
N GLU A 109 33.22 -7.29 -23.99
CA GLU A 109 34.55 -6.92 -24.52
C GLU A 109 34.80 -5.41 -24.56
N GLU A 110 33.82 -4.59 -24.16
CA GLU A 110 33.91 -3.13 -24.07
C GLU A 110 34.29 -2.44 -25.38
N ASN A 111 34.14 -3.14 -26.50
CA ASN A 111 34.34 -2.61 -27.84
C ASN A 111 33.06 -1.95 -28.40
N LYS A 112 31.91 -2.23 -27.78
CA LYS A 112 30.58 -1.71 -28.11
C LYS A 112 29.77 -1.44 -26.85
N PHE A 113 28.67 -0.71 -26.99
CA PHE A 113 27.60 -0.65 -26.00
C PHE A 113 26.25 -0.57 -26.69
N VAL A 114 25.17 -0.83 -25.96
CA VAL A 114 23.80 -0.71 -26.47
C VAL A 114 23.07 0.36 -25.71
N ILE A 115 22.22 1.09 -26.44
CA ILE A 115 21.24 1.99 -25.85
C ILE A 115 19.81 1.56 -26.22
N GLY A 116 18.88 1.80 -25.31
CA GLY A 116 17.44 1.64 -25.54
C GLY A 116 16.69 2.93 -25.23
N ALA A 117 15.82 3.35 -26.14
CA ALA A 117 15.10 4.61 -26.03
C ALA A 117 13.57 4.43 -25.92
N SER A 118 12.93 5.47 -25.41
CA SER A 118 11.46 5.54 -25.24
C SER A 118 10.68 5.69 -26.54
N ASP A 119 11.33 6.05 -27.63
CA ASP A 119 10.77 6.05 -28.99
C ASP A 119 10.91 4.69 -29.70
N LYS A 120 11.12 3.61 -28.92
CA LYS A 120 11.18 2.21 -29.37
C LYS A 120 12.46 1.86 -30.12
N ASN A 121 13.42 2.78 -30.17
CA ASN A 121 14.67 2.55 -30.84
C ASN A 121 15.65 1.80 -29.93
N VAL A 122 16.44 0.92 -30.54
CA VAL A 122 17.60 0.27 -29.92
C VAL A 122 18.76 0.47 -30.88
N ALA A 123 19.90 0.90 -30.36
CA ALA A 123 21.11 1.13 -31.15
C ALA A 123 22.30 0.40 -30.55
N VAL A 124 23.12 -0.20 -31.39
CA VAL A 124 24.42 -0.75 -31.03
C VAL A 124 25.45 0.29 -31.41
N CYS A 125 26.15 0.82 -30.42
CA CYS A 125 27.11 1.89 -30.57
C CYS A 125 28.54 1.35 -30.53
N TYR A 126 29.41 1.89 -31.37
CA TYR A 126 30.81 1.52 -31.46
C TYR A 126 31.68 2.73 -31.80
N TYR A 127 32.96 2.64 -31.44
CA TYR A 127 33.90 3.73 -31.66
C TYR A 127 34.56 3.61 -33.04
N GLU A 128 34.34 4.60 -33.89
CA GLU A 128 34.97 4.67 -35.21
C GLU A 128 36.33 5.38 -35.11
N LYS A 129 37.42 4.61 -35.09
CA LYS A 129 38.78 5.13 -34.82
C LYS A 129 39.26 6.16 -35.85
N GLU A 130 38.88 6.01 -37.12
CA GLU A 130 39.32 6.89 -38.20
C GLU A 130 38.71 8.29 -38.07
N GLN A 131 37.40 8.35 -37.78
CA GLN A 131 36.64 9.60 -37.67
C GLN A 131 36.58 10.13 -36.23
N ARG A 132 37.06 9.35 -35.25
CA ARG A 132 37.16 9.69 -33.81
C ARG A 132 35.83 10.07 -33.17
N PHE A 133 34.75 9.36 -33.49
CA PHE A 133 33.44 9.53 -32.87
C PHE A 133 32.77 8.20 -32.56
N TRP A 134 31.72 8.26 -31.74
CA TRP A 134 30.88 7.10 -31.46
C TRP A 134 29.72 7.05 -32.44
N ALA A 135 29.76 6.06 -33.33
CA ALA A 135 28.70 5.78 -34.29
C ALA A 135 27.64 4.87 -33.65
N ALA A 136 26.40 4.95 -34.12
CA ALA A 136 25.28 4.14 -33.66
C ALA A 136 24.59 3.42 -34.82
N GLU A 137 24.55 2.08 -34.77
CA GLU A 137 23.83 1.25 -35.74
C GLU A 137 22.47 0.84 -35.18
N MET A 138 21.39 1.27 -35.84
CA MET A 138 20.02 1.08 -35.36
C MET A 138 19.47 -0.29 -35.73
N ILE A 139 18.81 -0.94 -34.78
CA ILE A 139 18.12 -2.21 -35.02
C ILE A 139 16.86 -1.97 -35.88
N LYS A 140 16.82 -2.58 -37.07
CA LYS A 140 15.74 -2.36 -38.05
C LYS A 140 14.37 -2.83 -37.55
N LYS A 141 14.30 -4.00 -36.91
CA LYS A 141 13.05 -4.57 -36.39
C LYS A 141 12.79 -4.08 -34.97
N ARG A 142 12.27 -2.85 -34.87
CA ARG A 142 12.08 -2.15 -33.58
C ARG A 142 11.04 -2.84 -32.67
N PRO A 143 11.24 -2.80 -31.34
CA PRO A 143 10.19 -3.04 -30.34
C PRO A 143 8.91 -2.22 -30.61
N LYS A 144 7.76 -2.66 -30.09
CA LYS A 144 6.49 -1.95 -30.34
C LYS A 144 6.19 -0.84 -29.33
N SER A 145 6.95 -0.77 -28.24
CA SER A 145 6.81 0.22 -27.15
C SER A 145 8.17 0.61 -26.56
N THR A 146 8.17 1.49 -25.56
CA THR A 146 9.35 1.97 -24.83
C THR A 146 10.27 0.83 -24.42
N VAL A 147 11.56 0.98 -24.69
CA VAL A 147 12.60 0.05 -24.22
C VAL A 147 12.96 0.40 -22.78
N THR A 148 12.88 -0.58 -21.89
CA THR A 148 13.08 -0.38 -20.44
C THR A 148 14.42 -0.90 -19.95
N THR A 149 14.91 -1.98 -20.54
CA THR A 149 16.15 -2.66 -20.13
C THR A 149 16.81 -3.35 -21.32
N VAL A 150 18.13 -3.54 -21.21
CA VAL A 150 18.95 -4.30 -22.15
C VAL A 150 19.99 -5.12 -21.39
N ALA A 151 20.32 -6.31 -21.90
CA ALA A 151 21.41 -7.14 -21.39
C ALA A 151 22.23 -7.72 -22.52
N TRP A 152 23.54 -7.79 -22.33
CA TRP A 152 24.46 -8.42 -23.28
C TRP A 152 24.62 -9.90 -22.98
N HIS A 153 24.65 -10.69 -24.04
CA HIS A 153 25.10 -12.07 -23.97
C HIS A 153 26.62 -12.12 -23.84
N PRO A 154 27.20 -13.10 -23.10
CA PRO A 154 28.65 -13.21 -22.88
C PRO A 154 29.49 -13.35 -24.17
N ASN A 155 28.88 -13.79 -25.28
CA ASN A 155 29.52 -13.88 -26.60
C ASN A 155 29.76 -12.52 -27.30
N ASN A 156 29.38 -11.39 -26.68
CA ASN A 156 29.56 -10.05 -27.23
C ASN A 156 28.80 -9.74 -28.54
N GLN A 157 27.92 -10.62 -29.00
CA GLN A 157 27.23 -10.50 -30.30
C GLN A 157 25.71 -10.60 -30.22
N LEU A 158 25.15 -10.92 -29.05
CA LEU A 158 23.70 -10.95 -28.83
C LEU A 158 23.31 -10.01 -27.70
N ILE A 159 22.08 -9.48 -27.81
CA ILE A 159 21.47 -8.65 -26.79
C ILE A 159 20.03 -9.06 -26.54
N ALA A 160 19.64 -9.07 -25.27
CA ALA A 160 18.25 -9.17 -24.87
C ALA A 160 17.70 -7.77 -24.59
N VAL A 161 16.48 -7.51 -25.03
CA VAL A 161 15.80 -6.22 -24.92
C VAL A 161 14.42 -6.42 -24.31
N GLY A 162 14.18 -5.75 -23.18
CA GLY A 162 12.86 -5.69 -22.55
C GLY A 162 12.11 -4.41 -22.89
N SER A 163 10.79 -4.50 -23.08
CA SER A 163 9.98 -3.35 -23.45
C SER A 163 8.59 -3.32 -22.81
N CYS A 164 7.94 -2.14 -22.87
CA CYS A 164 6.60 -1.91 -22.34
C CYS A 164 5.47 -2.55 -23.14
N ASP A 165 5.78 -3.30 -24.21
CA ASP A 165 4.82 -4.12 -24.97
C ASP A 165 4.77 -5.58 -24.47
N TYR A 166 5.29 -5.81 -23.25
CA TYR A 166 5.25 -7.09 -22.54
C TYR A 166 6.07 -8.18 -23.22
N ARG A 167 7.10 -7.79 -23.99
CA ARG A 167 7.94 -8.72 -24.74
C ARG A 167 9.41 -8.57 -24.37
N CYS A 168 10.08 -9.71 -24.25
CA CYS A 168 11.54 -9.81 -24.25
C CYS A 168 11.98 -10.23 -25.65
N ARG A 169 12.97 -9.56 -26.23
CA ARG A 169 13.45 -9.84 -27.59
C ARG A 169 14.94 -10.08 -27.61
N LEU A 170 15.36 -11.11 -28.34
CA LEU A 170 16.76 -11.41 -28.58
C LEU A 170 17.17 -10.90 -29.96
N TYR A 171 18.13 -10.00 -30.00
CA TYR A 171 18.66 -9.43 -31.24
C TYR A 171 20.15 -9.74 -31.42
N SER A 172 20.57 -9.71 -32.68
CA SER A 172 21.97 -9.60 -33.06
C SER A 172 22.49 -8.18 -32.80
N ALA A 173 23.60 -8.11 -32.08
CA ALA A 173 24.41 -6.91 -31.91
C ALA A 173 25.80 -7.07 -32.59
N PHE A 174 25.88 -7.95 -33.59
CA PHE A 174 27.06 -8.12 -34.42
C PHE A 174 27.25 -6.90 -35.31
N VAL A 175 28.40 -6.25 -35.23
CA VAL A 175 28.81 -5.14 -36.10
C VAL A 175 30.04 -5.58 -36.87
N ARG A 176 29.92 -5.71 -38.18
CA ARG A 176 30.96 -6.29 -39.06
C ARG A 176 32.33 -5.61 -38.91
N VAL A 177 32.34 -4.30 -38.76
CA VAL A 177 33.56 -3.48 -38.66
C VAL A 177 34.32 -3.76 -37.35
N VAL A 178 33.63 -4.22 -36.31
CA VAL A 178 34.18 -4.37 -34.95
C VAL A 178 34.41 -5.84 -34.58
N ASP A 179 33.49 -6.72 -34.95
CA ASP A 179 33.48 -8.11 -34.49
C ASP A 179 34.18 -9.10 -35.45
N GLY A 180 34.54 -8.65 -36.65
CA GLY A 180 35.15 -9.51 -37.67
C GLY A 180 34.15 -10.53 -38.24
N GLN A 181 34.08 -11.73 -37.64
CA GLN A 181 33.20 -12.82 -38.10
C GLN A 181 32.05 -13.12 -37.11
N PRO A 182 30.84 -13.45 -37.63
CA PRO A 182 29.73 -13.84 -36.78
C PRO A 182 30.01 -15.19 -36.12
N GLN A 183 29.76 -15.27 -34.82
CA GLN A 183 29.86 -16.48 -34.03
C GLN A 183 28.49 -17.17 -33.96
N THR A 184 28.51 -18.50 -33.89
CA THR A 184 27.31 -19.29 -33.59
C THR A 184 27.09 -19.30 -32.09
N SER A 185 25.86 -19.04 -31.64
CA SER A 185 25.46 -19.26 -30.26
C SER A 185 24.42 -20.37 -30.18
N ASN A 186 24.13 -20.84 -28.97
CA ASN A 186 23.04 -21.78 -28.70
C ASN A 186 21.66 -21.18 -29.01
N TRP A 187 21.57 -19.86 -29.16
CA TRP A 187 20.37 -19.14 -29.61
C TRP A 187 20.27 -19.01 -31.14
N GLY A 188 21.17 -19.63 -31.90
CA GLY A 188 21.12 -19.69 -33.36
C GLY A 188 22.21 -18.88 -34.07
N THR A 189 22.10 -18.83 -35.40
CA THR A 189 23.12 -18.22 -36.26
C THR A 189 22.90 -16.73 -36.46
N ILE A 190 23.95 -15.95 -36.20
CA ILE A 190 23.98 -14.50 -36.36
C ILE A 190 24.36 -14.17 -37.82
N LYS A 191 23.60 -13.33 -38.51
CA LYS A 191 23.86 -12.95 -39.91
C LYS A 191 24.18 -11.47 -40.05
N ASN A 192 23.28 -10.59 -39.65
CA ASN A 192 23.44 -9.13 -39.74
C ASN A 192 23.19 -8.45 -38.39
N THR A 193 23.63 -7.20 -38.27
CA THR A 193 23.27 -6.33 -37.14
C THR A 193 21.76 -6.15 -37.05
N GLY A 194 21.19 -6.32 -35.85
CA GLY A 194 19.79 -6.05 -35.59
C GLY A 194 18.80 -7.11 -36.09
N ASP A 195 19.28 -8.27 -36.54
CA ASP A 195 18.41 -9.43 -36.80
C ASP A 195 17.71 -9.85 -35.50
N LEU A 196 16.40 -10.12 -35.56
CA LEU A 196 15.63 -10.65 -34.43
C LEU A 196 15.70 -12.18 -34.46
N LEU A 197 16.24 -12.78 -33.40
CA LEU A 197 16.34 -14.23 -33.25
C LEU A 197 15.08 -14.80 -32.58
N TYR A 198 14.70 -14.24 -31.43
CA TYR A 198 13.52 -14.68 -30.68
C TYR A 198 12.71 -13.50 -30.14
N GLU A 199 11.41 -13.72 -30.00
CA GLU A 199 10.48 -12.83 -29.32
C GLU A 199 9.68 -13.65 -28.30
N PHE A 200 9.90 -13.38 -27.03
CA PHE A 200 9.22 -14.01 -25.92
C PHE A 200 8.12 -13.09 -25.42
N GLN A 201 6.89 -13.59 -25.35
CA GLN A 201 5.75 -12.82 -24.88
C GLN A 201 5.49 -13.14 -23.40
N SER A 202 5.45 -12.10 -22.58
CA SER A 202 4.92 -12.16 -21.21
C SER A 202 3.41 -11.99 -21.27
N GLU A 203 2.66 -12.66 -20.39
CA GLU A 203 1.19 -12.61 -20.39
C GLU A 203 0.65 -11.19 -20.12
N SER A 204 1.27 -10.46 -19.19
CA SER A 204 0.93 -9.08 -18.85
C SER A 204 2.10 -8.36 -18.15
N GLY A 205 2.07 -7.03 -18.11
CA GLY A 205 3.05 -6.20 -17.39
C GLY A 205 4.33 -5.90 -18.19
N TRP A 206 4.81 -4.65 -18.12
CA TRP A 206 6.06 -4.26 -18.78
C TRP A 206 7.27 -4.85 -18.05
N LEU A 207 8.37 -5.02 -18.80
CA LEU A 207 9.60 -5.57 -18.25
C LEU A 207 10.36 -4.50 -17.47
N HIS A 208 10.89 -4.86 -16.31
CA HIS A 208 11.77 -3.99 -15.53
C HIS A 208 13.24 -4.29 -15.76
N ASP A 209 13.60 -5.57 -15.82
CA ASP A 209 15.00 -5.98 -16.02
C ASP A 209 15.12 -7.35 -16.69
N VAL A 210 16.27 -7.61 -17.30
CA VAL A 210 16.60 -8.83 -18.04
C VAL A 210 18.07 -9.18 -17.82
N ALA A 211 18.38 -10.48 -17.72
CA ALA A 211 19.75 -10.95 -17.52
C ALA A 211 19.99 -12.28 -18.24
N PHE A 212 21.22 -12.45 -18.75
CA PHE A 212 21.73 -13.75 -19.20
C PHE A 212 22.44 -14.48 -18.06
N SER A 213 22.43 -15.80 -18.12
CA SER A 213 23.32 -16.62 -17.31
C SER A 213 24.79 -16.43 -17.72
N PRO A 214 25.76 -16.76 -16.85
CA PRO A 214 27.19 -16.58 -17.15
C PRO A 214 27.68 -17.26 -18.43
N LEU A 215 27.16 -18.44 -18.79
CA LEU A 215 27.45 -19.13 -20.06
C LEU A 215 26.62 -18.58 -21.22
N GLY A 216 25.51 -17.90 -20.93
CA GLY A 216 24.60 -17.31 -21.91
C GLY A 216 23.51 -18.26 -22.40
N ASP A 217 23.46 -19.48 -21.88
CA ASP A 217 22.49 -20.50 -22.28
C ASP A 217 21.09 -20.23 -21.73
N ASN A 218 20.97 -19.40 -20.69
CA ASN A 218 19.69 -19.07 -20.08
C ASN A 218 19.47 -17.56 -20.07
N LEU A 219 18.22 -17.19 -20.25
CA LEU A 219 17.75 -15.81 -20.22
C LEU A 219 16.61 -15.71 -19.22
N ALA A 220 16.65 -14.72 -18.34
CA ALA A 220 15.59 -14.47 -17.38
C ALA A 220 15.21 -12.99 -17.34
N TRP A 221 13.95 -12.70 -17.04
CA TRP A 221 13.45 -11.33 -16.90
C TRP A 221 12.36 -11.23 -15.83
N VAL A 222 12.16 -10.00 -15.36
CA VAL A 222 11.11 -9.66 -14.39
C VAL A 222 10.19 -8.60 -14.95
N SER A 223 8.91 -8.71 -14.60
CA SER A 223 7.84 -7.85 -15.10
C SER A 223 7.08 -7.14 -13.97
N HIS A 224 6.32 -6.11 -14.34
CA HIS A 224 5.56 -5.28 -13.42
C HIS A 224 4.43 -6.02 -12.66
N ASN A 225 4.05 -7.22 -13.09
CA ASN A 225 3.03 -8.05 -12.46
C ASN A 225 3.60 -9.09 -11.48
N SER A 226 4.82 -8.88 -10.96
CA SER A 226 5.46 -9.75 -9.96
C SER A 226 5.76 -11.17 -10.43
N ILE A 227 6.00 -11.35 -11.73
CA ILE A 227 6.35 -12.64 -12.32
C ILE A 227 7.84 -12.65 -12.66
N ILE A 228 8.48 -13.80 -12.40
CA ILE A 228 9.83 -14.12 -12.87
C ILE A 228 9.67 -15.06 -14.05
N PHE A 229 10.32 -14.73 -15.17
CA PHE A 229 10.36 -15.57 -16.36
C PHE A 229 11.78 -16.05 -16.61
N ALA A 230 11.93 -17.27 -17.09
CA ALA A 230 13.20 -17.82 -17.56
C ALA A 230 12.98 -18.71 -18.78
N VAL A 231 13.96 -18.72 -19.69
CA VAL A 231 13.97 -19.54 -20.89
C VAL A 231 15.39 -20.02 -21.18
N SER A 232 15.50 -21.24 -21.67
CA SER A 232 16.78 -21.86 -22.05
C SER A 232 16.95 -21.87 -23.55
N ALA A 233 18.19 -21.70 -24.03
CA ALA A 233 18.56 -21.84 -25.43
C ALA A 233 18.31 -23.26 -25.96
N ALA A 234 18.30 -24.27 -25.07
CA ALA A 234 18.04 -25.66 -25.44
C ALA A 234 16.57 -25.89 -25.89
N ASP A 235 15.62 -25.17 -25.30
CA ASP A 235 14.22 -25.14 -25.74
C ASP A 235 13.63 -23.73 -25.62
N PRO A 236 13.90 -22.85 -26.62
CA PRO A 236 13.41 -21.47 -26.60
C PRO A 236 11.89 -21.35 -26.71
N SER A 237 11.17 -22.44 -27.00
CA SER A 237 9.71 -22.43 -27.10
C SER A 237 9.03 -22.48 -25.72
N GLN A 238 9.72 -22.98 -24.70
CA GLN A 238 9.20 -23.14 -23.35
C GLN A 238 9.67 -22.03 -22.42
N ILE A 239 8.78 -21.07 -22.17
CA ILE A 239 9.00 -20.04 -21.15
C ILE A 239 8.56 -20.61 -19.81
N THR A 240 9.49 -20.73 -18.88
CA THR A 240 9.18 -21.02 -17.48
C THR A 240 8.77 -19.72 -16.78
N MET A 241 7.68 -19.76 -16.03
CA MET A 241 7.20 -18.61 -15.26
C MET A 241 6.92 -19.00 -13.82
N GLU A 242 7.22 -18.09 -12.90
CA GLU A 242 6.84 -18.20 -11.49
C GLU A 242 6.12 -16.93 -11.06
N VAL A 243 4.86 -17.10 -10.66
CA VAL A 243 4.02 -16.02 -10.15
C VAL A 243 4.31 -15.87 -8.66
N THR A 244 4.85 -14.73 -8.27
CA THR A 244 5.25 -14.51 -6.88
C THR A 244 4.19 -13.72 -6.11
N ASN A 245 4.14 -13.94 -4.79
CA ASN A 245 3.29 -13.16 -3.88
C ASN A 245 3.95 -11.86 -3.41
N TYR A 246 5.09 -11.50 -3.99
CA TYR A 246 5.88 -10.32 -3.65
C TYR A 246 5.49 -9.12 -4.52
N LEU A 247 5.81 -7.91 -4.07
CA LEU A 247 5.72 -6.71 -4.90
C LEU A 247 6.67 -6.82 -6.12
N PRO A 248 6.42 -6.06 -7.21
CA PRO A 248 7.15 -6.23 -8.44
C PRO A 248 8.67 -6.09 -8.27
N PHE A 249 9.41 -6.99 -8.91
CA PHE A 249 10.86 -6.92 -8.94
C PHE A 249 11.32 -5.86 -9.95
N ARG A 250 12.37 -5.13 -9.59
CA ARG A 250 12.97 -4.08 -10.42
C ARG A 250 14.27 -4.53 -11.09
N CYS A 251 14.92 -5.57 -10.56
CA CYS A 251 16.18 -6.10 -11.07
C CYS A 251 16.24 -7.63 -10.94
N ILE A 252 16.99 -8.25 -11.85
CA ILE A 252 17.27 -9.69 -11.86
C ILE A 252 18.72 -9.95 -12.23
N LEU A 253 19.36 -10.93 -11.59
CA LEU A 253 20.74 -11.32 -11.85
C LEU A 253 20.89 -12.85 -11.76
N PHE A 254 21.75 -13.41 -12.59
CA PHE A 254 22.22 -14.78 -12.42
C PHE A 254 23.49 -14.80 -11.56
N MET A 255 23.52 -15.65 -10.53
CA MET A 255 24.73 -15.97 -9.78
C MET A 255 25.54 -17.09 -10.45
N ASN A 256 24.84 -18.04 -11.04
CA ASN A 256 25.35 -19.18 -11.80
C ASN A 256 24.26 -19.59 -12.82
N GLU A 257 24.39 -20.74 -13.48
CA GLU A 257 23.43 -21.18 -14.52
C GLU A 257 22.00 -21.46 -14.05
N SER A 258 21.80 -21.72 -12.75
CA SER A 258 20.48 -22.05 -12.19
C SER A 258 20.03 -21.08 -11.11
N THR A 259 20.93 -20.36 -10.45
CA THR A 259 20.57 -19.49 -9.32
C THR A 259 20.32 -18.05 -9.77
N LEU A 260 19.11 -17.58 -9.49
CA LEU A 260 18.62 -16.24 -9.77
C LEU A 260 18.53 -15.42 -8.48
N ILE A 261 18.94 -14.15 -8.54
CA ILE A 261 18.65 -13.15 -7.51
C ILE A 261 17.71 -12.13 -8.11
N VAL A 262 16.62 -11.85 -7.42
CA VAL A 262 15.68 -10.77 -7.78
C VAL A 262 15.59 -9.77 -6.64
N GLY A 263 15.43 -8.50 -7.00
CA GLY A 263 15.27 -7.41 -6.04
C GLY A 263 14.31 -6.36 -6.58
N GLY A 264 13.59 -5.67 -5.70
CA GLY A 264 12.61 -4.66 -6.12
C GLY A 264 11.90 -4.00 -4.96
N HIS A 265 10.58 -3.86 -5.09
CA HIS A 265 9.76 -3.09 -4.15
C HIS A 265 9.59 -3.74 -2.77
N GLU A 266 10.00 -4.99 -2.60
CA GLU A 266 10.08 -5.69 -1.30
C GLU A 266 11.23 -5.23 -0.41
N PHE A 267 12.11 -4.34 -0.90
CA PHE A 267 13.31 -3.88 -0.20
C PHE A 267 14.16 -5.02 0.39
N SER A 268 14.15 -6.17 -0.27
CA SER A 268 14.95 -7.33 0.12
C SER A 268 15.27 -8.18 -1.12
N PRO A 269 16.53 -8.63 -1.29
CA PRO A 269 16.91 -9.53 -2.36
C PRO A 269 16.46 -10.96 -2.03
N LEU A 270 15.84 -11.59 -3.02
CA LEU A 270 15.32 -12.95 -2.93
C LEU A 270 16.09 -13.87 -3.87
N LEU A 271 16.34 -15.09 -3.40
CA LEU A 271 17.07 -16.12 -4.12
C LEU A 271 16.10 -17.15 -4.68
N TYR A 272 16.23 -17.47 -5.97
CA TYR A 272 15.45 -18.47 -6.68
C TYR A 272 16.36 -19.46 -7.42
N ASN A 273 15.89 -20.68 -7.63
CA ASN A 273 16.53 -21.71 -8.44
C ASN A 273 15.70 -21.98 -9.70
N TYR A 274 16.29 -21.75 -10.86
CA TYR A 274 15.76 -22.13 -12.16
C TYR A 274 16.20 -23.54 -12.55
N ASN A 275 15.28 -24.48 -12.51
CA ASN A 275 15.47 -25.86 -12.95
C ASN A 275 14.93 -26.05 -14.37
N GLN A 276 15.83 -25.94 -15.35
CA GLN A 276 15.52 -26.09 -16.78
C GLN A 276 14.87 -27.43 -17.13
N LYS A 277 15.33 -28.53 -16.52
CA LYS A 277 14.83 -29.89 -16.83
C LYS A 277 13.39 -30.11 -16.37
N GLN A 278 13.00 -29.44 -15.30
CA GLN A 278 11.65 -29.50 -14.75
C GLN A 278 10.76 -28.35 -15.22
N GLY A 279 11.32 -27.36 -15.93
CA GLY A 279 10.61 -26.15 -16.33
C GLY A 279 10.04 -25.39 -15.13
N LYS A 280 10.82 -25.24 -14.05
CA LYS A 280 10.36 -24.64 -12.79
C LYS A 280 11.35 -23.61 -12.25
N ILE A 281 10.84 -22.54 -11.67
CA ILE A 281 11.60 -21.57 -10.88
C ILE A 281 11.12 -21.71 -9.42
N GLU A 282 12.03 -22.01 -8.50
CA GLU A 282 11.70 -22.31 -7.10
C GLU A 282 12.32 -21.28 -6.17
N PHE A 283 11.53 -20.76 -5.23
CA PHE A 283 12.05 -19.89 -4.18
C PHE A 283 12.99 -20.68 -3.24
N ILE A 284 14.15 -20.09 -2.93
CA ILE A 284 15.14 -20.67 -2.01
C ILE A 284 15.08 -19.95 -0.66
N GLU A 285 15.49 -18.68 -0.63
CA GLU A 285 15.55 -17.90 0.61
C GLU A 285 15.61 -16.39 0.36
N LYS A 286 15.43 -15.60 1.43
CA LYS A 286 15.65 -14.16 1.45
C LYS A 286 17.07 -13.87 1.95
N LEU A 287 17.83 -13.10 1.17
CA LEU A 287 19.25 -12.84 1.44
C LEU A 287 19.45 -11.78 2.53
N ASP A 288 18.48 -10.87 2.71
CA ASP A 288 18.45 -9.94 3.84
C ASP A 288 17.86 -10.64 5.08
N ARG A 289 18.69 -11.47 5.72
CA ARG A 289 18.51 -11.76 7.13
C ARG A 289 18.99 -10.52 7.89
N GLN A 290 18.05 -9.67 8.32
CA GLN A 290 18.36 -8.82 9.45
C GLN A 290 18.69 -9.77 10.58
N GLU A 291 19.95 -9.78 11.03
CA GLU A 291 20.26 -10.17 12.38
C GLU A 291 19.40 -9.28 13.26
N THR A 292 18.23 -9.79 13.65
CA THR A 292 17.60 -9.33 14.86
C THR A 292 18.69 -9.41 15.91
N ALA A 293 18.90 -8.32 16.63
CA ALA A 293 19.75 -8.31 17.81
C ALA A 293 19.17 -9.33 18.81
N THR A 294 19.49 -10.59 18.57
CA THR A 294 19.38 -11.69 19.51
C THR A 294 20.56 -11.46 20.44
N GLY A 295 20.33 -10.57 21.42
CA GLY A 295 21.01 -10.75 22.70
C GLY A 295 20.88 -12.22 23.04
N ARG A 296 22.02 -12.85 23.37
CA ARG A 296 22.12 -14.26 23.76
C ARG A 296 20.89 -14.68 24.58
N GLN A 297 19.93 -15.27 23.90
CA GLN A 297 18.91 -16.09 24.50
C GLN A 297 19.08 -17.42 23.80
N SER A 298 19.30 -18.42 24.65
CA SER A 298 19.27 -19.85 24.35
C SER A 298 18.33 -20.16 23.19
N VAL A 299 18.81 -21.02 22.29
CA VAL A 299 17.95 -21.77 21.36
C VAL A 299 16.90 -22.51 22.19
N GLY A 300 15.80 -21.84 22.46
CA GLY A 300 14.55 -22.44 22.88
C GLY A 300 13.94 -23.00 21.62
N ILE A 301 13.78 -24.32 21.59
CA ILE A 301 12.92 -24.99 20.63
C ILE A 301 11.58 -24.24 20.63
N MET A 302 11.23 -23.55 19.55
CA MET A 302 9.89 -22.97 19.39
C MET A 302 8.94 -24.17 19.23
N THR A 303 8.39 -24.63 20.35
CA THR A 303 7.37 -25.66 20.39
C THR A 303 6.09 -25.09 19.78
N THR A 304 5.89 -25.32 18.48
CA THR A 304 4.61 -25.07 17.82
C THR A 304 3.57 -26.03 18.39
N LYS A 305 2.42 -25.51 18.81
CA LYS A 305 1.34 -26.32 19.38
C LYS A 305 0.20 -26.44 18.40
N GLU A 306 -0.22 -27.68 18.15
CA GLU A 306 -1.41 -27.98 17.39
C GLU A 306 -2.65 -27.92 18.29
N ILE A 307 -3.68 -27.24 17.80
CA ILE A 307 -4.94 -27.00 18.50
C ILE A 307 -6.04 -27.54 17.60
N VAL A 308 -6.76 -28.54 18.08
CA VAL A 308 -7.98 -29.02 17.41
C VAL A 308 -9.17 -28.26 17.98
N ILE A 309 -9.93 -27.64 17.10
CA ILE A 309 -11.14 -26.89 17.42
C ILE A 309 -12.30 -27.65 16.79
N GLU A 310 -13.26 -28.09 17.59
CA GLU A 310 -14.39 -28.86 17.10
C GLU A 310 -15.44 -27.95 16.43
N ALA A 311 -16.34 -28.54 15.64
CA ALA A 311 -17.44 -27.81 15.03
C ALA A 311 -18.29 -27.08 16.09
N GLY A 312 -18.54 -25.79 15.88
CA GLY A 312 -19.30 -24.94 16.80
C GLY A 312 -18.46 -24.31 17.91
N GLN A 313 -17.16 -24.60 18.02
CA GLN A 313 -16.27 -23.97 19.00
C GLN A 313 -15.55 -22.74 18.42
N GLU A 314 -14.99 -21.93 19.32
CA GLU A 314 -14.15 -20.79 18.96
C GLU A 314 -12.85 -20.76 19.75
N LEU A 315 -11.77 -20.36 19.08
CA LEU A 315 -10.49 -20.04 19.68
C LEU A 315 -10.45 -18.54 19.95
N ARG A 316 -10.36 -18.14 21.22
CA ARG A 316 -10.29 -16.75 21.65
C ARG A 316 -8.92 -16.44 22.21
N GLY A 317 -8.38 -15.27 21.90
CA GLY A 317 -7.12 -14.80 22.45
C GLY A 317 -7.11 -13.30 22.71
N ASP A 318 -6.40 -12.93 23.76
CA ASP A 318 -5.95 -11.56 24.07
C ASP A 318 -4.43 -11.63 24.04
N VAL A 319 -3.84 -11.02 23.03
CA VAL A 319 -2.46 -11.29 22.63
C VAL A 319 -1.53 -10.39 23.42
N ASP A 320 -0.70 -10.95 24.30
CA ASP A 320 0.25 -10.16 25.10
C ASP A 320 1.54 -9.92 24.30
N GLU A 321 2.04 -10.95 23.61
CA GLU A 321 3.19 -10.90 22.71
C GLU A 321 2.81 -11.34 21.29
N THR A 322 3.64 -11.07 20.27
CA THR A 322 3.28 -11.40 18.88
C THR A 322 2.94 -12.89 18.70
N LEU A 323 1.69 -13.19 18.39
CA LEU A 323 1.15 -14.53 18.20
C LEU A 323 1.01 -14.83 16.71
N THR A 324 1.55 -15.96 16.25
CA THR A 324 1.34 -16.45 14.88
C THR A 324 0.43 -17.66 14.89
N LEU A 325 -0.67 -17.59 14.13
CA LEU A 325 -1.62 -18.69 13.94
C LEU A 325 -1.63 -19.15 12.48
N GLU A 326 -1.63 -20.46 12.26
CA GLU A 326 -1.71 -21.08 10.93
C GLU A 326 -2.82 -22.12 10.89
N LEU A 327 -3.78 -21.97 9.96
CA LEU A 327 -4.77 -23.01 9.72
C LEU A 327 -4.11 -24.18 8.97
N ARG A 328 -4.07 -25.37 9.57
CA ARG A 328 -3.51 -26.58 8.95
C ARG A 328 -4.56 -27.39 8.17
N SER A 329 -5.76 -27.51 8.71
CA SER A 329 -6.83 -28.30 8.11
C SER A 329 -8.20 -27.84 8.60
N GLY A 330 -9.25 -28.20 7.85
CA GLY A 330 -10.62 -27.80 8.12
C GLY A 330 -10.94 -26.40 7.61
N LYS A 331 -11.98 -25.78 8.16
CA LYS A 331 -12.42 -24.44 7.79
C LYS A 331 -12.62 -23.61 9.03
N ALA A 332 -12.15 -22.37 9.02
CA ALA A 332 -12.31 -21.45 10.13
C ALA A 332 -12.46 -20.02 9.61
N GLU A 333 -13.08 -19.16 10.41
CA GLU A 333 -13.22 -17.76 10.09
C GLU A 333 -12.98 -16.85 11.30
N ILE A 334 -12.45 -15.67 11.03
CA ILE A 334 -12.33 -14.58 12.00
C ILE A 334 -13.27 -13.45 11.58
N PHE A 335 -14.30 -13.22 12.39
CA PHE A 335 -15.32 -12.19 12.17
C PHE A 335 -15.86 -12.17 10.72
N GLY A 336 -16.21 -13.35 10.19
CA GLY A 336 -16.74 -13.54 8.84
C GLY A 336 -15.71 -13.65 7.71
N THR A 337 -14.42 -13.50 8.01
CA THR A 337 -13.30 -13.65 7.07
C THR A 337 -12.76 -15.06 7.12
N GLU A 338 -12.75 -15.78 5.99
CA GLU A 338 -12.22 -17.14 5.92
C GLU A 338 -10.70 -17.17 6.09
N LEU A 339 -10.20 -18.14 6.86
CA LEU A 339 -8.77 -18.41 7.00
C LEU A 339 -8.31 -19.35 5.87
N ALA A 340 -7.17 -19.04 5.27
CA ALA A 340 -6.54 -19.85 4.24
C ALA A 340 -5.62 -20.91 4.88
N ILE A 341 -5.71 -22.13 4.36
CA ILE A 341 -4.86 -23.25 4.80
C ILE A 341 -3.39 -22.93 4.46
N GLY A 342 -2.48 -23.15 5.41
CA GLY A 342 -1.05 -22.90 5.28
C GLY A 342 -0.64 -21.43 5.36
N HIS A 343 -1.59 -20.50 5.48
CA HIS A 343 -1.29 -19.09 5.66
C HIS A 343 -1.06 -18.75 7.13
N LYS A 344 -0.01 -17.98 7.40
CA LYS A 344 0.36 -17.55 8.76
C LYS A 344 -0.18 -16.15 9.04
N TYR A 345 -1.11 -16.07 9.98
CA TYR A 345 -1.71 -14.84 10.48
C TYR A 345 -0.96 -14.35 11.71
N GLN A 346 -0.57 -13.08 11.72
CA GLN A 346 0.18 -12.48 12.83
C GLN A 346 -0.71 -11.51 13.61
N PHE A 347 -0.84 -11.79 14.90
CA PHE A 347 -1.52 -10.92 15.86
C PHE A 347 -0.47 -10.23 16.72
N THR A 348 -0.57 -8.92 16.83
CA THR A 348 0.36 -8.09 17.61
C THR A 348 -0.16 -7.87 19.03
N SER A 349 0.73 -7.44 19.94
CA SER A 349 0.39 -7.17 21.34
C SER A 349 -0.82 -6.23 21.46
N GLY A 350 -1.80 -6.62 22.27
CA GLY A 350 -3.07 -5.94 22.51
C GLY A 350 -4.17 -6.24 21.48
N MET A 351 -3.92 -7.09 20.48
CA MET A 351 -4.97 -7.56 19.57
C MET A 351 -5.82 -8.63 20.25
N LYS A 352 -7.15 -8.52 20.07
CA LYS A 352 -8.12 -9.52 20.50
C LYS A 352 -8.70 -10.19 19.28
N PHE A 353 -8.79 -11.52 19.30
CA PHE A 353 -9.37 -12.29 18.21
C PHE A 353 -10.33 -13.38 18.71
N SER A 354 -11.25 -13.77 17.84
CA SER A 354 -12.04 -15.00 17.97
C SER A 354 -12.07 -15.67 16.60
N ILE A 355 -11.54 -16.89 16.52
CA ILE A 355 -11.58 -17.75 15.34
C ILE A 355 -12.64 -18.81 15.59
N PHE A 356 -13.70 -18.78 14.78
CA PHE A 356 -14.82 -19.69 14.87
C PHE A 356 -14.77 -20.73 13.75
N THR A 357 -15.26 -21.94 14.00
CA THR A 357 -15.43 -22.97 12.96
C THR A 357 -16.81 -23.61 13.00
N TYR A 358 -17.49 -23.68 11.85
CA TYR A 358 -18.73 -24.44 11.70
C TYR A 358 -18.52 -25.94 11.48
N TRP A 359 -17.31 -26.37 11.10
CA TRP A 359 -17.03 -27.74 10.63
C TRP A 359 -15.93 -28.46 11.41
N GLY A 360 -15.22 -27.73 12.28
CA GLY A 360 -13.98 -28.19 12.90
C GLY A 360 -12.74 -27.79 12.09
N CYS A 361 -11.64 -27.54 12.79
CA CYS A 361 -10.36 -27.23 12.19
C CYS A 361 -9.17 -27.56 13.11
N THR A 362 -7.98 -27.55 12.52
CA THR A 362 -6.72 -27.65 13.26
C THR A 362 -5.89 -26.41 13.00
N ILE A 363 -5.50 -25.71 14.06
CA ILE A 363 -4.69 -24.50 14.02
C ILE A 363 -3.36 -24.77 14.72
N VAL A 364 -2.27 -24.30 14.14
CA VAL A 364 -0.96 -24.29 14.79
C VAL A 364 -0.69 -22.89 15.34
N SER A 365 -0.24 -22.83 16.60
CA SER A 365 0.14 -21.58 17.26
C SER A 365 1.61 -21.55 17.66
N SER A 366 2.20 -20.35 17.66
CA SER A 366 3.55 -20.09 18.15
C SER A 366 3.66 -19.96 19.68
N HIS A 367 2.61 -19.50 20.35
CA HIS A 367 2.55 -19.27 21.81
C HIS A 367 1.17 -19.65 22.37
N ASP A 368 0.98 -19.59 23.69
CA ASP A 368 -0.22 -20.08 24.41
C ASP A 368 -1.19 -18.98 24.86
N ASP A 369 -1.16 -17.80 24.23
CA ASP A 369 -2.04 -16.65 24.53
C ASP A 369 -3.47 -16.80 23.96
N TYR A 370 -4.10 -17.94 24.24
CA TYR A 370 -5.46 -18.25 23.78
C TYR A 370 -6.14 -19.31 24.66
N TYR A 371 -7.46 -19.42 24.51
CA TYR A 371 -8.25 -20.54 25.02
C TYR A 371 -9.33 -20.94 24.01
N VAL A 372 -9.68 -22.23 23.99
CA VAL A 372 -10.82 -22.72 23.20
C VAL A 372 -12.08 -22.58 24.05
N ALA A 373 -12.97 -21.67 23.66
CA ALA A 373 -14.27 -21.53 24.29
C ALA A 373 -15.20 -22.64 23.79
N ARG A 374 -15.79 -23.36 24.76
CA ARG A 374 -16.71 -24.47 24.52
C ARG A 374 -18.17 -24.12 24.83
N ASP A 375 -18.40 -22.90 25.30
CA ASP A 375 -19.72 -22.40 25.67
C ASP A 375 -20.59 -22.12 24.45
N GLU A 376 -21.90 -22.04 24.67
CA GLU A 376 -22.85 -21.57 23.66
C GLU A 376 -22.45 -20.18 23.15
N ASN A 377 -22.27 -20.09 21.84
CA ASN A 377 -21.95 -18.84 21.15
C ASN A 377 -23.06 -18.51 20.14
N PRO A 378 -23.28 -17.22 19.83
CA PRO A 378 -24.41 -16.79 19.01
C PRO A 378 -24.16 -16.87 17.50
N MET A 379 -23.12 -17.57 17.04
CA MET A 379 -22.69 -17.52 15.64
C MET A 379 -23.74 -18.07 14.66
N HIS A 380 -24.46 -19.13 15.03
CA HIS A 380 -25.57 -19.64 14.22
C HIS A 380 -26.73 -18.65 14.15
N ILE A 381 -27.02 -17.95 15.24
CA ILE A 381 -28.08 -16.92 15.29
C ILE A 381 -27.69 -15.75 14.36
N TYR A 382 -26.44 -15.30 14.42
CA TYR A 382 -25.93 -14.23 13.56
C TYR A 382 -25.95 -14.62 12.08
N LEU A 383 -25.59 -15.87 11.76
CA LEU A 383 -25.65 -16.40 10.41
C LEU A 383 -27.08 -16.51 9.88
N ASN A 384 -28.04 -16.90 10.72
CA ASN A 384 -29.47 -16.93 10.35
C ASN A 384 -30.00 -15.53 10.00
N VAL A 385 -29.59 -14.51 10.77
CA VAL A 385 -29.91 -13.11 10.44
C VAL A 385 -29.30 -12.72 9.10
N HIS A 386 -28.04 -13.08 8.84
CA HIS A 386 -27.43 -12.86 7.53
C HIS A 386 -28.20 -13.55 6.39
N GLY A 387 -28.65 -14.79 6.59
CA GLY A 387 -29.48 -15.52 5.62
C GLY A 387 -30.80 -14.81 5.32
N MET A 388 -31.50 -14.31 6.34
CA MET A 388 -32.71 -13.48 6.16
C MET A 388 -32.41 -12.21 5.36
N LEU A 389 -31.30 -11.52 5.66
CA LEU A 389 -30.90 -10.32 4.94
C LEU A 389 -30.57 -10.61 3.47
N GLU A 390 -29.95 -11.76 3.20
CA GLU A 390 -29.66 -12.16 1.83
C GLU A 390 -30.93 -12.47 1.03
N GLN A 391 -31.96 -13.07 1.64
CA GLN A 391 -33.27 -13.23 1.00
C GLN A 391 -33.88 -11.88 0.61
N LEU A 392 -33.75 -10.86 1.48
CA LEU A 392 -34.20 -9.50 1.17
C LEU A 392 -33.39 -8.88 0.01
N ARG A 393 -32.07 -9.12 -0.04
CA ARG A 393 -31.23 -8.68 -1.16
C ARG A 393 -31.60 -9.39 -2.47
N GLN A 394 -31.87 -10.69 -2.43
CA GLN A 394 -32.30 -11.46 -3.61
C GLN A 394 -33.63 -10.93 -4.16
N LYS A 395 -34.59 -10.63 -3.28
CA LYS A 395 -35.85 -9.99 -3.68
C LYS A 395 -35.60 -8.62 -4.31
N ALA A 396 -34.75 -7.78 -3.67
CA ALA A 396 -34.40 -6.47 -4.20
C ALA A 396 -33.68 -6.55 -5.56
N ASP A 397 -32.85 -7.57 -5.78
CA ASP A 397 -32.17 -7.82 -7.05
C ASP A 397 -33.14 -8.21 -8.17
N ALA A 398 -34.12 -9.06 -7.84
CA ALA A 398 -35.17 -9.47 -8.78
C ALA A 398 -36.11 -8.32 -9.15
N GLU A 399 -36.47 -7.49 -8.18
CA GLU A 399 -37.39 -6.34 -8.36
C GLU A 399 -36.68 -5.05 -8.78
N LYS A 400 -35.35 -5.04 -8.81
CA LYS A 400 -34.51 -3.86 -9.04
C LYS A 400 -34.82 -2.71 -8.08
N THR A 401 -35.05 -3.07 -6.83
CA THR A 401 -35.33 -2.13 -5.73
C THR A 401 -34.14 -2.03 -4.77
N ARG A 402 -34.29 -1.19 -3.75
CA ARG A 402 -33.30 -1.00 -2.70
C ARG A 402 -33.18 -2.24 -1.81
N GLY A 403 -31.95 -2.59 -1.44
CA GLY A 403 -31.65 -3.62 -0.45
C GLY A 403 -31.93 -3.18 1.00
N PRO A 404 -31.83 -4.12 1.96
CA PRO A 404 -32.14 -3.84 3.36
C PRO A 404 -31.15 -2.85 3.98
N ARG A 405 -31.66 -1.88 4.73
CA ARG A 405 -30.86 -0.97 5.58
C ARG A 405 -30.99 -1.36 7.04
N ILE A 406 -29.85 -1.64 7.66
CA ILE A 406 -29.78 -2.25 8.98
C ILE A 406 -29.05 -1.31 9.91
N MET A 407 -29.53 -1.19 11.14
CA MET A 407 -28.88 -0.45 12.21
C MET A 407 -28.63 -1.38 13.40
N VAL A 408 -27.41 -1.40 13.92
CA VAL A 408 -27.05 -2.23 15.08
C VAL A 408 -27.00 -1.37 16.33
N ALA A 409 -27.86 -1.69 17.30
CA ALA A 409 -28.08 -0.99 18.56
C ALA A 409 -27.57 -1.79 19.76
N GLY A 410 -27.27 -1.09 20.87
CA GLY A 410 -26.99 -1.73 22.15
C GLY A 410 -26.05 -0.91 23.03
N LEU A 411 -25.95 -1.32 24.29
CA LEU A 411 -25.05 -0.71 25.28
C LEU A 411 -23.57 -0.79 24.84
N PRO A 412 -22.65 -0.04 25.47
CA PRO A 412 -21.22 -0.23 25.27
C PRO A 412 -20.81 -1.70 25.50
N ASP A 413 -19.79 -2.16 24.78
CA ASP A 413 -19.17 -3.48 25.00
C ASP A 413 -20.12 -4.70 24.86
N VAL A 414 -21.05 -4.65 23.91
CA VAL A 414 -21.92 -5.80 23.52
C VAL A 414 -21.56 -6.44 22.17
N GLY A 415 -20.50 -5.97 21.49
CA GLY A 415 -20.02 -6.56 20.22
C GLY A 415 -20.63 -5.98 18.94
N LYS A 416 -21.24 -4.78 18.99
CA LYS A 416 -21.86 -4.10 17.82
C LYS A 416 -20.93 -4.04 16.60
N SER A 417 -19.73 -3.50 16.79
CA SER A 417 -18.69 -3.37 15.76
C SER A 417 -18.35 -4.71 15.11
N THR A 418 -18.21 -5.76 15.92
CA THR A 418 -17.90 -7.12 15.46
C THR A 418 -19.05 -7.70 14.64
N LEU A 419 -20.31 -7.51 15.07
CA LEU A 419 -21.47 -7.96 14.32
C LEU A 419 -21.59 -7.23 12.97
N CYS A 420 -21.42 -5.91 12.95
CA CYS A 420 -21.39 -5.14 11.71
C CYS A 420 -20.33 -5.67 10.75
N ARG A 421 -19.10 -5.95 11.24
CA ARG A 421 -18.01 -6.53 10.46
C ARG A 421 -18.36 -7.89 9.88
N MET A 422 -18.95 -8.79 10.67
CA MET A 422 -19.40 -10.11 10.20
C MET A 422 -20.46 -10.00 9.09
N LEU A 423 -21.50 -9.17 9.29
CA LEU A 423 -22.59 -9.01 8.33
C LEU A 423 -22.12 -8.51 6.96
N VAL A 424 -21.18 -7.56 6.93
CA VAL A 424 -20.63 -7.05 5.66
C VAL A 424 -19.62 -8.01 5.03
N ASN A 425 -18.83 -8.73 5.83
CA ASN A 425 -17.89 -9.74 5.33
C ASN A 425 -18.61 -10.92 4.67
N TRP A 426 -19.65 -11.46 5.32
CA TRP A 426 -20.48 -12.52 4.74
C TRP A 426 -21.18 -12.06 3.45
N ALA A 427 -21.68 -10.83 3.41
CA ALA A 427 -22.26 -10.27 2.20
C ALA A 427 -21.22 -10.14 1.07
N ALA A 428 -20.01 -9.68 1.38
CA ALA A 428 -18.91 -9.58 0.41
C ALA A 428 -18.46 -10.97 -0.11
N ARG A 429 -18.50 -12.01 0.72
CA ARG A 429 -18.25 -13.41 0.30
C ARG A 429 -19.25 -13.90 -0.74
N LEU A 430 -20.51 -13.48 -0.62
CA LEU A 430 -21.56 -13.75 -1.62
C LEU A 430 -21.50 -12.79 -2.83
N GLY A 431 -20.42 -12.00 -2.95
CA GLY A 431 -20.23 -11.07 -4.05
C GLY A 431 -21.09 -9.82 -3.98
N ARG A 432 -21.76 -9.53 -2.86
CA ARG A 432 -22.48 -8.26 -2.62
C ARG A 432 -21.49 -7.13 -2.30
N THR A 433 -21.95 -5.88 -2.38
CA THR A 433 -21.15 -4.68 -2.07
C THR A 433 -21.88 -3.74 -1.11
N PRO A 434 -22.14 -4.16 0.15
CA PRO A 434 -22.87 -3.32 1.10
C PRO A 434 -22.07 -2.07 1.49
N ILE A 435 -22.79 -1.01 1.87
CA ILE A 435 -22.17 0.18 2.46
C ILE A 435 -22.11 -0.01 3.98
N LEU A 436 -20.92 0.02 4.55
CA LEU A 436 -20.71 0.08 5.99
C LEU A 436 -20.66 1.55 6.41
N VAL A 437 -21.51 1.95 7.36
CA VAL A 437 -21.52 3.26 7.99
C VAL A 437 -21.11 3.08 9.44
N ASP A 438 -20.10 3.82 9.89
CA ASP A 438 -19.65 3.82 11.28
C ASP A 438 -19.86 5.19 11.91
N LEU A 439 -20.84 5.25 12.82
CA LEU A 439 -21.21 6.45 13.57
C LEU A 439 -20.57 6.49 14.96
N ASP A 440 -19.76 5.50 15.33
CA ASP A 440 -19.04 5.53 16.60
C ASP A 440 -17.80 6.42 16.51
N VAL A 441 -17.95 7.68 16.92
CA VAL A 441 -16.87 8.67 16.96
C VAL A 441 -15.75 8.32 17.95
N GLY A 442 -16.01 7.43 18.91
CA GLY A 442 -15.03 7.02 19.92
C GLY A 442 -14.16 5.84 19.47
N GLN A 443 -14.73 4.91 18.70
CA GLN A 443 -14.08 3.67 18.23
C GLN A 443 -14.42 3.39 16.76
N ASN A 444 -14.11 4.34 15.87
CA ASN A 444 -14.39 4.21 14.46
C ASN A 444 -13.50 3.13 13.79
N GLN A 445 -14.11 2.25 12.99
CA GLN A 445 -13.40 1.17 12.28
C GLN A 445 -12.87 1.57 10.91
N ILE A 446 -13.39 2.64 10.32
CA ILE A 446 -13.10 3.09 8.96
C ILE A 446 -12.05 4.21 8.97
N SER A 447 -12.09 5.09 9.97
CA SER A 447 -11.25 6.29 10.09
C SER A 447 -10.77 6.47 11.53
N ILE A 448 -10.03 7.55 11.79
CA ILE A 448 -9.55 7.88 13.13
C ILE A 448 -10.71 8.28 14.08
N PRO A 449 -10.49 8.25 15.41
CA PRO A 449 -11.45 8.77 16.39
C PRO A 449 -11.81 10.24 16.12
N GLY A 450 -13.01 10.64 16.52
CA GLY A 450 -13.56 11.98 16.26
C GLY A 450 -14.19 12.14 14.88
N THR A 451 -14.50 11.04 14.19
CA THR A 451 -15.05 11.06 12.83
C THR A 451 -16.28 10.18 12.68
N ILE A 452 -17.14 10.56 11.74
CA ILE A 452 -18.24 9.73 11.23
C ILE A 452 -17.85 9.31 9.81
N ALA A 453 -17.94 8.02 9.51
CA ALA A 453 -17.40 7.49 8.26
C ALA A 453 -18.31 6.47 7.58
N ALA A 454 -18.18 6.32 6.27
CA ALA A 454 -18.84 5.30 5.48
C ALA A 454 -17.97 4.81 4.32
N MET A 455 -18.03 3.52 4.01
CA MET A 455 -17.30 2.92 2.88
C MET A 455 -18.07 1.78 2.22
N VAL A 456 -17.76 1.50 0.96
CA VAL A 456 -18.31 0.34 0.24
C VAL A 456 -17.42 -0.88 0.50
N VAL A 457 -17.98 -1.94 1.09
CA VAL A 457 -17.26 -3.18 1.35
C VAL A 457 -17.37 -4.08 0.13
N ARG A 458 -16.27 -4.23 -0.63
CA ARG A 458 -16.25 -5.04 -1.87
C ARG A 458 -15.65 -6.43 -1.68
N ARG A 459 -14.85 -6.60 -0.65
CA ARG A 459 -14.15 -7.83 -0.28
C ARG A 459 -14.19 -7.95 1.24
N PRO A 460 -14.13 -9.18 1.78
CA PRO A 460 -13.97 -9.38 3.22
C PRO A 460 -12.74 -8.63 3.74
N ALA A 461 -12.83 -8.13 4.97
CA ALA A 461 -11.69 -7.53 5.66
C ALA A 461 -10.53 -8.53 5.72
N SER A 462 -9.31 -8.06 5.48
CA SER A 462 -8.11 -8.84 5.82
C SER A 462 -8.09 -9.14 7.31
N VAL A 463 -7.59 -10.32 7.67
CA VAL A 463 -7.37 -10.70 9.08
C VAL A 463 -6.36 -9.75 9.72
N ASP A 464 -5.26 -9.49 8.99
CA ASP A 464 -4.13 -8.73 9.51
C ASP A 464 -4.29 -7.22 9.32
N GLU A 465 -4.85 -6.79 8.19
CA GLU A 465 -4.92 -5.36 7.80
C GLU A 465 -6.31 -4.75 7.95
N GLY A 466 -7.33 -5.56 8.27
CA GLY A 466 -8.71 -5.08 8.37
C GLY A 466 -9.33 -4.72 7.00
N PHE A 467 -10.25 -3.77 7.01
CA PHE A 467 -10.95 -3.35 5.80
C PHE A 467 -10.04 -2.57 4.85
N ARG A 468 -10.11 -2.87 3.55
CA ARG A 468 -9.48 -2.02 2.54
C ARG A 468 -10.28 -0.73 2.38
N ILE A 469 -9.68 0.38 2.81
CA ILE A 469 -10.31 1.71 2.78
C ILE A 469 -10.10 2.35 1.41
N ASP A 470 -11.01 2.11 0.47
CA ASP A 470 -11.03 2.75 -0.87
C ASP A 470 -12.10 3.84 -0.95
N MET A 471 -11.66 5.10 -1.13
CA MET A 471 -12.53 6.28 -1.28
C MET A 471 -13.64 6.37 -0.20
N PRO A 472 -13.30 6.38 1.10
CA PRO A 472 -14.29 6.51 2.17
C PRO A 472 -14.95 7.89 2.14
N LEU A 473 -16.19 7.96 2.64
CA LEU A 473 -16.79 9.20 3.10
C LEU A 473 -16.39 9.37 4.57
N VAL A 474 -15.75 10.47 4.93
CA VAL A 474 -15.31 10.77 6.28
C VAL A 474 -15.64 12.23 6.58
N PHE A 475 -16.39 12.43 7.67
CA PHE A 475 -16.81 13.75 8.13
C PHE A 475 -16.18 14.02 9.50
N HIS A 476 -15.74 15.27 9.68
CA HIS A 476 -15.13 15.71 10.94
C HIS A 476 -16.20 15.98 11.98
N TYR A 477 -16.13 15.30 13.13
CA TYR A 477 -16.92 15.64 14.32
C TYR A 477 -16.06 16.31 15.39
N GLY A 478 -14.83 15.83 15.58
CA GLY A 478 -13.80 16.46 16.41
C GLY A 478 -13.80 16.04 17.88
N TYR A 479 -14.88 15.43 18.39
CA TYR A 479 -15.02 14.99 19.79
C TYR A 479 -15.05 13.47 19.93
N LYS A 480 -14.68 12.96 21.12
CA LYS A 480 -14.58 11.51 21.40
C LYS A 480 -15.93 10.85 21.73
N THR A 481 -16.95 11.63 22.03
CA THR A 481 -18.28 11.19 22.47
C THR A 481 -19.36 12.08 21.84
N PRO A 482 -20.48 11.52 21.36
CA PRO A 482 -21.55 12.32 20.75
C PRO A 482 -22.22 13.32 21.70
N GLY A 483 -22.14 13.08 23.02
CA GLY A 483 -22.74 13.94 24.04
C GLY A 483 -22.08 15.32 24.18
N GLU A 484 -20.86 15.51 23.68
CA GLU A 484 -20.19 16.83 23.73
C GLU A 484 -20.94 17.87 22.88
N ASN A 485 -21.46 17.44 21.74
CA ASN A 485 -22.32 18.27 20.89
C ASN A 485 -23.24 17.39 20.05
N ILE A 486 -24.42 17.05 20.61
CA ILE A 486 -25.38 16.18 19.95
C ILE A 486 -26.05 16.84 18.73
N GLY A 487 -26.19 18.17 18.75
CA GLY A 487 -26.74 18.95 17.65
C GLY A 487 -25.86 18.84 16.40
N LEU A 488 -24.56 19.09 16.55
CA LEU A 488 -23.56 18.90 15.48
C LEU A 488 -23.51 17.45 15.00
N TYR A 489 -23.53 16.48 15.93
CA TYR A 489 -23.51 15.06 15.59
C TYR A 489 -24.69 14.70 14.67
N ASN A 490 -25.91 15.12 15.01
CA ASN A 490 -27.10 14.85 14.20
C ASN A 490 -27.07 15.56 12.83
N GLU A 491 -26.50 16.76 12.75
CA GLU A 491 -26.34 17.49 11.49
C GLU A 491 -25.37 16.77 10.53
N ILE A 492 -24.23 16.29 11.05
CA ILE A 492 -23.27 15.50 10.28
C ILE A 492 -23.86 14.14 9.89
N VAL A 493 -24.61 13.48 10.79
CA VAL A 493 -25.34 12.23 10.47
C VAL A 493 -26.31 12.42 9.31
N SER A 494 -27.10 13.51 9.31
CA SER A 494 -28.02 13.82 8.20
C SER A 494 -27.27 14.03 6.89
N SER A 495 -26.15 14.75 6.93
CA SER A 495 -25.29 14.95 5.77
C SER A 495 -24.72 13.62 5.26
N MET A 496 -24.19 12.78 6.15
CA MET A 496 -23.68 11.46 5.81
C MET A 496 -24.76 10.59 5.16
N ALA A 497 -25.97 10.56 5.72
CA ALA A 497 -27.08 9.79 5.17
C ALA A 497 -27.44 10.25 3.74
N MET A 498 -27.47 11.56 3.49
CA MET A 498 -27.66 12.12 2.14
C MET A 498 -26.59 11.62 1.15
N TYR A 499 -25.31 11.69 1.51
CA TYR A 499 -24.24 11.20 0.62
C TYR A 499 -24.26 9.68 0.44
N VAL A 500 -24.64 8.92 1.47
CA VAL A 500 -24.82 7.46 1.38
C VAL A 500 -25.97 7.11 0.44
N ASN A 501 -27.08 7.86 0.48
CA ASN A 501 -28.20 7.69 -0.46
C ASN A 501 -27.75 7.92 -1.91
N ILE A 502 -27.10 9.06 -2.17
CA ILE A 502 -26.55 9.38 -3.49
C ILE A 502 -25.58 8.28 -3.96
N ARG A 503 -24.68 7.82 -3.08
CA ARG A 503 -23.70 6.79 -3.43
C ARG A 503 -24.34 5.43 -3.71
N SER A 504 -25.39 5.09 -2.95
CA SER A 504 -26.16 3.87 -3.09
C SER A 504 -26.91 3.86 -4.42
N GLU A 505 -27.61 4.94 -4.77
CA GLU A 505 -28.44 5.04 -5.98
C GLU A 505 -27.63 5.06 -7.28
N ASN A 506 -26.42 5.63 -7.25
CA ASN A 506 -25.54 5.68 -8.41
C ASN A 506 -24.89 4.33 -8.78
N VAL A 507 -24.98 3.31 -7.90
CA VAL A 507 -24.37 2.00 -8.13
C VAL A 507 -25.39 0.91 -7.79
N GLU A 508 -26.03 0.33 -8.82
CA GLU A 508 -27.08 -0.70 -8.69
C GLU A 508 -26.67 -1.83 -7.71
N LYS A 509 -25.44 -2.32 -7.82
CA LYS A 509 -24.93 -3.37 -6.95
C LYS A 509 -24.91 -2.95 -5.47
N SER A 510 -24.52 -1.71 -5.17
CA SER A 510 -24.55 -1.15 -3.81
C SER A 510 -25.98 -0.91 -3.34
N LEU A 511 -26.85 -0.42 -4.23
CA LEU A 511 -28.28 -0.22 -3.96
C LEU A 511 -28.93 -1.52 -3.46
N ILE A 512 -28.75 -2.61 -4.19
CA ILE A 512 -29.29 -3.94 -3.87
C ILE A 512 -28.62 -4.54 -2.63
N SER A 513 -27.34 -4.26 -2.42
CA SER A 513 -26.60 -4.83 -1.28
C SER A 513 -26.98 -4.23 0.07
N GLY A 514 -27.54 -3.02 0.06
CA GLY A 514 -28.04 -2.33 1.23
C GLY A 514 -26.95 -1.67 2.09
N VAL A 515 -27.34 -1.25 3.28
CA VAL A 515 -26.52 -0.44 4.21
C VAL A 515 -26.48 -1.09 5.59
N VAL A 516 -25.31 -1.11 6.23
CA VAL A 516 -25.13 -1.55 7.62
C VAL A 516 -24.59 -0.38 8.43
N VAL A 517 -25.36 0.07 9.42
CA VAL A 517 -25.05 1.21 10.28
C VAL A 517 -24.62 0.73 11.67
N ASN A 518 -23.34 0.94 11.99
CA ASN A 518 -22.80 0.77 13.33
C ASN A 518 -23.01 2.04 14.16
N THR A 519 -23.47 1.89 15.40
CA THR A 519 -23.76 3.02 16.30
C THR A 519 -22.86 2.99 17.53
N CYS A 520 -22.68 4.16 18.15
CA CYS A 520 -22.08 4.23 19.49
C CYS A 520 -23.02 3.63 20.57
N GLY A 521 -22.48 3.41 21.76
CA GLY A 521 -23.23 2.93 22.93
C GLY A 521 -23.97 4.01 23.73
N TYR A 522 -24.05 5.24 23.23
CA TYR A 522 -24.69 6.37 23.93
C TYR A 522 -26.21 6.37 23.69
N ILE A 523 -26.93 5.55 24.46
CA ILE A 523 -28.37 5.26 24.22
C ILE A 523 -29.30 5.78 25.34
N ARG A 524 -28.82 6.67 26.22
CA ARG A 524 -29.62 7.27 27.30
C ARG A 524 -29.95 8.72 26.97
N GLN A 525 -31.10 9.21 27.44
CA GLN A 525 -31.55 10.61 27.32
C GLN A 525 -31.45 11.14 25.87
N GLU A 526 -30.69 12.23 25.64
CA GLU A 526 -30.49 12.84 24.33
C GLU A 526 -29.88 11.87 23.30
N GLY A 527 -29.07 10.91 23.76
CA GLY A 527 -28.52 9.86 22.90
C GLY A 527 -29.60 8.95 22.30
N TYR A 528 -30.70 8.72 23.02
CA TYR A 528 -31.83 7.94 22.49
C TYR A 528 -32.60 8.71 21.40
N GLU A 529 -32.77 10.02 21.56
CA GLU A 529 -33.38 10.86 20.51
C GLU A 529 -32.51 10.92 19.26
N SER A 530 -31.18 11.02 19.44
CA SER A 530 -30.22 10.90 18.33
C SER A 530 -30.29 9.54 17.65
N PHE A 531 -30.48 8.45 18.41
CA PHE A 531 -30.67 7.11 17.85
C PHE A 531 -31.90 7.04 16.92
N LYS A 532 -33.03 7.61 17.34
CA LYS A 532 -34.23 7.73 16.48
C LYS A 532 -33.98 8.61 15.26
N HIS A 533 -33.21 9.69 15.41
CA HIS A 533 -32.80 10.54 14.30
C HIS A 533 -31.98 9.75 13.26
N VAL A 534 -31.00 8.96 13.69
CA VAL A 534 -30.21 8.09 12.81
C VAL A 534 -31.10 7.11 12.05
N ALA A 535 -32.02 6.43 12.75
CA ALA A 535 -32.94 5.47 12.13
C ALA A 535 -33.78 6.10 11.02
N LYS A 536 -34.27 7.32 11.23
CA LYS A 536 -35.01 8.09 10.22
C LYS A 536 -34.10 8.59 9.10
N ALA A 537 -32.95 9.17 9.41
CA ALA A 537 -32.05 9.76 8.41
C ALA A 537 -31.54 8.73 7.39
N PHE A 538 -31.23 7.51 7.85
CA PHE A 538 -30.81 6.42 6.97
C PHE A 538 -31.96 5.60 6.40
N ASP A 539 -33.22 5.94 6.68
CA ASP A 539 -34.40 5.15 6.33
C ASP A 539 -34.22 3.66 6.70
N VAL A 540 -33.94 3.37 7.96
CA VAL A 540 -33.61 2.01 8.43
C VAL A 540 -34.83 1.10 8.34
N ASP A 541 -34.66 -0.10 7.74
CA ASP A 541 -35.70 -1.13 7.66
C ASP A 541 -35.70 -2.04 8.89
N ILE A 542 -34.50 -2.36 9.41
CA ILE A 542 -34.30 -3.33 10.49
C ILE A 542 -33.32 -2.79 11.53
N ILE A 543 -33.73 -2.78 12.80
CA ILE A 543 -32.85 -2.50 13.94
C ILE A 543 -32.53 -3.81 14.66
N ILE A 544 -31.24 -4.12 14.77
CA ILE A 544 -30.74 -5.27 15.52
C ILE A 544 -30.27 -4.77 16.89
N VAL A 545 -30.94 -5.18 17.96
CA VAL A 545 -30.61 -4.81 19.35
C VAL A 545 -29.81 -5.92 20.00
N LEU A 546 -28.57 -5.62 20.41
CA LEU A 546 -27.72 -6.56 21.12
C LEU A 546 -27.89 -6.42 22.64
N ASP A 547 -28.23 -7.54 23.29
CA ASP A 547 -28.23 -7.73 24.75
C ASP A 547 -28.98 -6.65 25.54
N SER A 548 -30.17 -6.24 25.05
CA SER A 548 -30.99 -5.22 25.72
C SER A 548 -32.47 -5.28 25.33
N GLU A 549 -33.26 -6.06 26.07
CA GLU A 549 -34.72 -6.15 25.87
C GLU A 549 -35.44 -4.82 26.09
N TRP A 550 -35.04 -4.05 27.11
CA TRP A 550 -35.63 -2.73 27.39
C TRP A 550 -35.54 -1.79 26.17
N LEU A 551 -34.37 -1.72 25.54
CA LEU A 551 -34.16 -0.89 24.36
C LEU A 551 -35.01 -1.39 23.18
N ALA A 552 -35.09 -2.72 22.99
CA ALA A 552 -35.90 -3.30 21.93
C ALA A 552 -37.38 -2.95 22.10
N THR A 553 -37.95 -3.16 23.28
CA THR A 553 -39.35 -2.81 23.59
C THR A 553 -39.64 -1.32 23.35
N LYS A 554 -38.70 -0.46 23.76
CA LYS A 554 -38.83 0.98 23.57
C LYS A 554 -38.79 1.39 22.09
N LEU A 555 -37.87 0.81 21.32
CA LEU A 555 -37.76 1.06 19.87
C LEU A 555 -38.98 0.54 19.10
N ILE A 556 -39.54 -0.62 19.48
CA ILE A 556 -40.77 -1.15 18.88
C ILE A 556 -41.94 -0.17 19.08
N SER A 557 -42.04 0.42 20.28
CA SER A 557 -43.08 1.42 20.58
C SER A 557 -42.88 2.72 19.80
N ASP A 558 -41.65 3.23 19.72
CA ASP A 558 -41.37 4.56 19.17
C ASP A 558 -41.19 4.58 17.64
N LEU A 559 -40.84 3.44 17.02
CA LEU A 559 -40.58 3.29 15.58
C LEU A 559 -41.36 2.11 14.98
N PRO A 560 -42.70 2.17 14.93
CA PRO A 560 -43.55 1.03 14.54
C PRO A 560 -43.37 0.57 13.09
N SER A 561 -42.82 1.43 12.22
CA SER A 561 -42.54 1.10 10.82
C SER A 561 -41.22 0.33 10.61
N VAL A 562 -40.39 0.19 11.66
CA VAL A 562 -39.06 -0.43 11.58
C VAL A 562 -39.08 -1.77 12.29
N LYS A 563 -38.56 -2.82 11.65
CA LYS A 563 -38.52 -4.16 12.25
C LYS A 563 -37.41 -4.23 13.31
N VAL A 564 -37.74 -4.53 14.56
CA VAL A 564 -36.75 -4.67 15.63
C VAL A 564 -36.51 -6.15 15.91
N ILE A 565 -35.24 -6.56 15.98
CA ILE A 565 -34.80 -7.94 16.27
C ILE A 565 -33.80 -7.89 17.43
N THR A 566 -33.99 -8.72 18.45
CA THR A 566 -33.06 -8.82 19.58
C THR A 566 -32.13 -10.01 19.37
N LEU A 567 -30.83 -9.81 19.60
CA LEU A 567 -29.82 -10.87 19.55
C LEU A 567 -29.00 -10.89 20.86
N PRO A 568 -28.56 -12.08 21.32
CA PRO A 568 -27.64 -12.18 22.45
C PRO A 568 -26.26 -11.65 22.07
N LYS A 569 -25.52 -11.13 23.06
CA LYS A 569 -24.09 -10.82 22.89
C LYS A 569 -23.26 -12.11 22.90
N SER A 570 -22.08 -12.07 22.27
CA SER A 570 -21.09 -13.14 22.45
C SER A 570 -20.46 -13.06 23.84
N GLY A 571 -20.27 -14.20 24.51
CA GLY A 571 -19.52 -14.29 25.76
C GLY A 571 -18.04 -13.93 25.61
N GLY A 572 -17.52 -13.82 24.38
CA GLY A 572 -16.15 -13.39 24.10
C GLY A 572 -15.95 -11.87 24.10
N VAL A 573 -17.01 -11.09 24.31
CA VAL A 573 -16.91 -9.63 24.36
C VAL A 573 -16.35 -9.19 25.71
N VAL A 574 -15.21 -8.50 25.68
CA VAL A 574 -14.52 -8.01 26.87
C VAL A 574 -14.78 -6.50 27.05
N PRO A 575 -15.16 -6.03 28.25
CA PRO A 575 -15.29 -4.61 28.57
C PRO A 575 -13.98 -3.84 28.35
N LYS A 576 -14.05 -2.61 27.82
CA LYS A 576 -12.86 -1.89 27.34
C LYS A 576 -12.35 -0.75 28.23
N ASP A 577 -12.88 -0.56 29.44
CA ASP A 577 -12.76 0.71 30.16
C ASP A 577 -11.33 1.24 30.41
N ALA A 578 -10.31 0.39 30.56
CA ALA A 578 -8.91 0.83 30.72
C ALA A 578 -8.13 0.99 29.40
N ALA A 579 -8.63 0.49 28.26
CA ALA A 579 -7.89 0.36 27.01
C ALA A 579 -8.43 1.22 25.85
N LYS A 580 -9.46 2.05 26.08
CA LYS A 580 -10.08 2.87 25.02
C LYS A 580 -9.11 3.89 24.43
N ASP A 581 -8.28 4.53 25.26
CA ASP A 581 -7.34 5.53 24.77
C ASP A 581 -6.17 4.90 24.00
N LYS A 582 -5.67 3.74 24.45
CA LYS A 582 -4.67 2.96 23.70
C LYS A 582 -5.20 2.52 22.34
N PHE A 583 -6.47 2.10 22.26
CA PHE A 583 -7.10 1.76 20.97
C PHE A 583 -7.17 2.98 20.03
N ARG A 584 -7.58 4.15 20.56
CA ARG A 584 -7.66 5.40 19.80
C ARG A 584 -6.31 5.82 19.27
N GLU A 585 -5.28 5.76 20.11
CA GLU A 585 -3.90 6.06 19.74
C GLU A 585 -3.39 5.10 18.66
N ASN A 586 -3.61 3.79 18.84
CA ASN A 586 -3.25 2.79 17.83
C ASN A 586 -3.95 3.02 16.49
N LYS A 587 -5.22 3.43 16.49
CA LYS A 587 -5.94 3.76 15.24
C LYS A 587 -5.40 4.99 14.53
N ILE A 588 -4.96 6.01 15.29
CA ILE A 588 -4.29 7.18 14.70
C ILE A 588 -2.91 6.77 14.17
N ARG A 589 -2.17 5.93 14.91
CA ARG A 589 -0.88 5.38 14.48
C ARG A 589 -1.03 4.59 13.17
N GLU A 590 -2.02 3.69 13.10
CA GLU A 590 -2.36 2.91 11.91
C GLU A 590 -2.70 3.80 10.71
N TYR A 591 -3.33 4.95 10.91
CA TYR A 591 -3.59 5.92 9.84
C TYR A 591 -2.29 6.50 9.22
N PHE A 592 -1.29 6.83 10.05
CA PHE A 592 -0.04 7.44 9.56
C PHE A 592 1.00 6.41 9.12
N TYR A 593 1.10 5.28 9.82
CA TYR A 593 2.15 4.28 9.66
C TYR A 593 1.66 2.97 9.04
N GLY A 594 0.35 2.79 8.89
CA GLY A 594 -0.25 1.54 8.45
C GLY A 594 -0.29 0.47 9.56
N PRO A 595 -1.05 -0.62 9.37
CA PRO A 595 -1.27 -1.65 10.39
C PRO A 595 0.01 -2.43 10.75
N ARG A 596 1.02 -2.42 9.86
CA ARG A 596 2.31 -3.10 10.04
C ARG A 596 3.51 -2.14 10.03
N ASN A 597 3.28 -0.85 10.28
CA ASN A 597 4.30 0.20 10.08
C ASN A 597 4.91 0.20 8.67
N ASN A 598 4.10 -0.14 7.68
CA ASN A 598 4.46 -0.27 6.26
C ASN A 598 4.31 1.04 5.46
N ILE A 599 3.75 2.08 6.07
CA ILE A 599 3.63 3.43 5.50
C ILE A 599 4.62 4.35 6.20
N CYS A 600 5.32 5.18 5.42
CA CYS A 600 6.24 6.19 5.94
C CYS A 600 5.61 7.57 5.81
N PRO A 601 5.05 8.15 6.89
CA PRO A 601 4.51 9.50 6.84
C PRO A 601 5.62 10.53 6.66
N HIS A 602 5.25 11.70 6.16
CA HIS A 602 6.13 12.83 5.91
C HIS A 602 6.04 13.84 7.03
N VAL A 603 7.17 14.46 7.34
CA VAL A 603 7.24 15.62 8.22
C VAL A 603 7.69 16.82 7.39
N PHE A 604 6.93 17.90 7.41
CA PHE A 604 7.27 19.14 6.73
C PHE A 604 6.77 20.37 7.48
N THR A 605 7.37 21.51 7.18
CA THR A 605 7.05 22.79 7.81
C THR A 605 6.27 23.69 6.85
N ILE A 606 5.28 24.40 7.38
CA ILE A 606 4.43 25.36 6.65
C ILE A 606 4.40 26.70 7.37
N ASP A 607 4.26 27.79 6.62
CA ASP A 607 4.08 29.13 7.19
C ASP A 607 2.64 29.31 7.71
N PHE A 608 2.47 30.13 8.76
CA PHE A 608 1.16 30.52 9.27
C PHE A 608 0.30 31.21 8.21
N SER A 609 0.88 31.94 7.26
CA SER A 609 0.14 32.58 6.16
C SER A 609 -0.49 31.57 5.20
N ASP A 610 0.10 30.38 5.11
CA ASP A 610 -0.30 29.35 4.17
C ASP A 610 -1.44 28.49 4.68
N VAL A 611 -1.89 28.65 5.93
CA VAL A 611 -2.98 27.84 6.50
C VAL A 611 -4.03 28.67 7.21
N LYS A 612 -5.27 28.19 7.12
CA LYS A 612 -6.41 28.72 7.87
C LYS A 612 -6.90 27.63 8.80
N LEU A 613 -6.81 27.89 10.10
CA LEU A 613 -7.21 26.96 11.15
C LEU A 613 -8.60 27.32 11.65
N TYR A 614 -9.43 26.31 11.88
CA TYR A 614 -10.78 26.46 12.41
C TYR A 614 -11.02 25.50 13.58
N LYS A 615 -11.87 25.91 14.53
CA LYS A 615 -12.44 25.04 15.55
C LYS A 615 -13.96 25.08 15.45
N ILE A 616 -14.62 23.95 15.69
CA ILE A 616 -16.09 23.87 15.69
C ILE A 616 -16.57 24.02 17.12
N GLY A 617 -17.51 24.94 17.32
CA GLY A 617 -18.11 25.24 18.61
C GLY A 617 -17.49 26.45 19.30
N ALA A 618 -18.35 27.23 19.96
CA ALA A 618 -17.94 28.29 20.87
C ALA A 618 -17.65 27.72 22.27
N PRO A 619 -16.75 28.34 23.06
CA PRO A 619 -16.60 27.99 24.48
C PRO A 619 -17.95 28.10 25.19
N GLN A 620 -18.28 27.14 26.06
CA GLN A 620 -19.51 27.18 26.84
C GLN A 620 -19.52 28.44 27.72
N ILE A 621 -20.46 29.33 27.44
CA ILE A 621 -20.71 30.50 28.29
C ILE A 621 -21.61 30.00 29.43
N PRO A 622 -21.23 30.18 30.71
CA PRO A 622 -22.09 29.82 31.83
C PRO A 622 -23.45 30.52 31.73
N ASP A 623 -24.53 29.83 32.12
CA ASP A 623 -25.90 30.39 32.06
C ASP A 623 -26.03 31.71 32.86
N SER A 624 -25.16 31.92 33.85
CA SER A 624 -25.06 33.17 34.62
C SER A 624 -24.62 34.40 33.82
N CYS A 625 -24.03 34.19 32.64
CA CYS A 625 -23.59 35.25 31.73
C CYS A 625 -24.62 35.56 30.62
N LEU A 626 -25.76 34.86 30.59
CA LEU A 626 -26.83 35.11 29.63
C LEU A 626 -27.89 36.08 30.21
N PRO A 627 -28.36 37.09 29.44
CA PRO A 627 -29.48 37.93 29.86
C PRO A 627 -30.74 37.10 30.14
N ALA A 628 -31.48 37.47 31.19
CA ALA A 628 -32.69 36.75 31.59
C ALA A 628 -33.67 36.57 30.41
N GLY A 629 -34.01 35.32 30.09
CA GLY A 629 -34.92 34.95 29.01
C GLY A 629 -34.28 34.73 27.63
N MET A 630 -32.96 34.93 27.48
CA MET A 630 -32.28 34.72 26.21
C MET A 630 -31.76 33.27 26.07
N ILE A 631 -32.42 32.47 25.24
CA ILE A 631 -31.95 31.13 24.85
C ILE A 631 -31.11 31.27 23.57
N LEU A 632 -29.82 30.97 23.64
CA LEU A 632 -28.95 30.97 22.45
C LEU A 632 -29.39 29.85 21.49
N LYS A 633 -29.97 30.20 20.33
CA LYS A 633 -30.18 29.24 19.22
C LYS A 633 -28.83 28.91 18.56
N ASN A 634 -28.38 27.66 18.71
CA ASN A 634 -27.25 27.04 17.99
C ASN A 634 -25.93 27.85 17.90
N PRO A 635 -25.35 28.37 19.00
CA PRO A 635 -23.99 28.92 18.98
C PRO A 635 -22.91 27.82 18.81
N TYR A 636 -23.26 26.55 19.06
CA TYR A 636 -22.33 25.43 19.18
C TYR A 636 -21.96 24.75 17.86
N ASN A 637 -22.65 25.06 16.75
CA ASN A 637 -22.31 24.53 15.41
C ASN A 637 -21.54 25.57 14.57
N LYS A 638 -21.12 26.69 15.17
CA LYS A 638 -20.38 27.72 14.46
C LYS A 638 -18.92 27.31 14.26
N ILE A 639 -18.45 27.59 13.06
CA ILE A 639 -17.06 27.44 12.66
C ILE A 639 -16.32 28.72 13.06
N MET A 640 -15.33 28.61 13.94
CA MET A 640 -14.55 29.77 14.40
C MET A 640 -13.11 29.68 13.90
N PRO A 641 -12.57 30.75 13.27
CA PRO A 641 -11.16 30.78 12.95
C PRO A 641 -10.33 30.83 14.25
N ILE A 642 -9.22 30.09 14.28
CA ILE A 642 -8.27 30.10 15.40
C ILE A 642 -6.88 30.51 14.91
N ALA A 643 -6.13 31.19 15.76
CA ALA A 643 -4.74 31.53 15.47
C ALA A 643 -3.82 30.34 15.76
N PRO A 644 -2.73 30.15 15.00
CA PRO A 644 -1.67 29.21 15.36
C PRO A 644 -1.09 29.53 16.74
N SER A 645 -1.09 28.56 17.65
CA SER A 645 -0.59 28.71 19.02
C SER A 645 0.12 27.43 19.49
N PRO A 646 1.03 27.50 20.47
CA PRO A 646 1.70 26.32 21.05
C PRO A 646 0.72 25.26 21.59
N THR A 647 -0.52 25.63 21.92
CA THR A 647 -1.56 24.70 22.37
C THR A 647 -2.03 23.74 21.26
N LEU A 648 -1.68 23.98 20.00
CA LEU A 648 -2.00 23.08 18.89
C LEU A 648 -1.08 21.87 18.82
N VAL A 649 0.06 21.87 19.51
CA VAL A 649 0.99 20.75 19.50
C VAL A 649 0.26 19.46 19.92
N HIS A 650 0.52 18.38 19.19
CA HIS A 650 -0.10 17.06 19.29
C HIS A 650 -1.57 16.97 18.86
N HIS A 651 -2.25 18.08 18.55
CA HIS A 651 -3.61 17.99 18.01
C HIS A 651 -3.64 17.43 16.60
N VAL A 652 -4.64 16.58 16.35
CA VAL A 652 -5.00 16.14 15.00
C VAL A 652 -5.81 17.26 14.33
N LEU A 653 -5.43 17.60 13.11
CA LEU A 653 -6.15 18.53 12.25
C LEU A 653 -6.76 17.78 11.05
N ALA A 654 -8.05 17.94 10.84
CA ALA A 654 -8.76 17.43 9.68
C ALA A 654 -8.55 18.37 8.48
N VAL A 655 -8.15 17.81 7.35
CA VAL A 655 -7.97 18.53 6.08
C VAL A 655 -9.28 18.49 5.32
N SER A 656 -9.97 19.63 5.18
CA SER A 656 -11.23 19.67 4.46
C SER A 656 -11.04 19.50 2.94
N SER A 657 -12.04 18.98 2.24
CA SER A 657 -12.12 19.07 0.77
C SER A 657 -12.76 20.37 0.26
N SER A 658 -13.36 21.17 1.16
CA SER A 658 -14.01 22.44 0.81
C SER A 658 -12.98 23.55 0.60
N ASN A 659 -13.24 24.46 -0.34
CA ASN A 659 -12.53 25.75 -0.43
C ASN A 659 -13.28 26.87 0.29
N ASP A 660 -14.49 26.59 0.76
CA ASP A 660 -15.38 27.51 1.45
C ASP A 660 -15.43 27.17 2.96
N PRO A 661 -15.01 28.10 3.84
CA PRO A 661 -15.10 27.93 5.29
C PRO A 661 -16.50 27.65 5.83
N GLU A 662 -17.56 28.09 5.15
CA GLU A 662 -18.93 27.86 5.64
C GLU A 662 -19.39 26.41 5.42
N GLN A 663 -18.79 25.70 4.47
CA GLN A 663 -19.15 24.33 4.10
C GLN A 663 -18.27 23.25 4.74
N LEU A 664 -17.42 23.59 5.72
CA LEU A 664 -16.47 22.64 6.31
C LEU A 664 -17.14 21.43 6.97
N LEU A 665 -18.34 21.61 7.53
CA LEU A 665 -19.10 20.55 8.22
C LEU A 665 -19.85 19.62 7.27
N ALA A 666 -20.20 20.09 6.07
CA ALA A 666 -21.05 19.38 5.11
C ALA A 666 -20.26 18.68 3.99
N LYS A 667 -18.93 18.71 4.05
CA LYS A 667 -18.03 18.18 3.02
C LYS A 667 -17.14 17.06 3.55
N ASN A 668 -16.81 16.15 2.65
CA ASN A 668 -15.87 15.06 2.90
C ASN A 668 -14.49 15.61 3.31
N LEU A 669 -13.75 14.86 4.11
CA LEU A 669 -12.35 15.17 4.40
C LEU A 669 -11.42 14.59 3.34
N LEU A 670 -10.28 15.25 3.13
CA LEU A 670 -9.17 14.72 2.33
C LEU A 670 -8.25 13.80 3.17
N GLY A 671 -8.19 14.03 4.48
CA GLY A 671 -7.35 13.29 5.41
C GLY A 671 -7.08 14.06 6.70
N PHE A 672 -6.04 13.64 7.41
CA PHE A 672 -5.64 14.21 8.69
C PHE A 672 -4.13 14.47 8.74
N VAL A 673 -3.75 15.48 9.53
CA VAL A 673 -2.36 15.79 9.86
C VAL A 673 -2.23 16.01 11.36
N VAL A 674 -1.03 15.85 11.91
CA VAL A 674 -0.76 16.10 13.33
C VAL A 674 0.27 17.21 13.46
N VAL A 675 0.01 18.17 14.35
CA VAL A 675 0.98 19.23 14.65
C VAL A 675 2.05 18.68 15.57
N GLN A 676 3.29 18.58 15.07
CA GLN A 676 4.43 18.14 15.89
C GLN A 676 5.09 19.30 16.63
N HIS A 677 5.15 20.48 16.01
CA HIS A 677 5.78 21.65 16.60
C HIS A 677 5.15 22.94 16.06
N VAL A 678 5.11 23.97 16.91
CA VAL A 678 4.68 25.32 16.56
C VAL A 678 5.83 26.25 16.90
N ASP A 679 6.35 26.98 15.91
CA ASP A 679 7.42 27.97 16.07
C ASP A 679 6.82 29.38 15.88
N PRO A 680 6.51 30.10 16.98
CA PRO A 680 5.93 31.44 16.90
C PRO A 680 6.87 32.46 16.28
N ASP A 681 8.18 32.33 16.52
CA ASP A 681 9.20 33.29 16.07
C ASP A 681 9.37 33.21 14.55
N LYS A 682 9.42 31.99 14.01
CA LYS A 682 9.46 31.75 12.54
C LYS A 682 8.09 31.74 11.90
N ARG A 683 7.02 31.92 12.67
CA ARG A 683 5.62 31.85 12.22
C ARG A 683 5.31 30.59 11.42
N SER A 684 5.71 29.42 11.94
CA SER A 684 5.61 28.16 11.21
C SER A 684 5.07 26.98 12.02
N LEU A 685 4.39 26.05 11.35
CA LEU A 685 3.90 24.78 11.91
C LEU A 685 4.67 23.63 11.28
N THR A 686 5.11 22.68 12.09
CA THR A 686 5.65 21.40 11.61
C THR A 686 4.56 20.34 11.73
N LEU A 687 4.23 19.72 10.60
CA LEU A 687 3.14 18.77 10.47
C LEU A 687 3.66 17.37 10.12
N LEU A 688 3.08 16.35 10.77
CA LEU A 688 3.11 14.95 10.34
C LEU A 688 1.93 14.71 9.40
N SER A 689 2.18 14.15 8.22
CA SER A 689 1.19 13.96 7.17
C SER A 689 1.42 12.66 6.41
N PRO A 690 0.37 11.93 5.97
CA PRO A 690 0.54 10.77 5.09
C PRO A 690 1.10 11.13 3.70
N GLN A 691 1.07 12.41 3.31
CA GLN A 691 1.54 12.92 2.02
C GLN A 691 2.54 14.06 2.21
N PRO A 692 3.49 14.27 1.28
CA PRO A 692 4.56 15.25 1.43
C PRO A 692 4.11 16.71 1.45
N ASN A 693 2.86 17.00 1.07
CA ASN A 693 2.27 18.33 1.17
C ASN A 693 0.76 18.21 1.37
N VAL A 694 0.17 19.20 2.03
CA VAL A 694 -1.28 19.33 2.22
C VAL A 694 -1.82 20.29 1.16
N LYS A 695 -2.56 19.74 0.19
CA LYS A 695 -3.09 20.51 -0.96
C LYS A 695 -4.09 21.59 -0.56
N ASN A 696 -4.96 21.30 0.41
CA ASN A 696 -5.98 22.25 0.87
C ASN A 696 -5.59 22.84 2.23
N ARG A 697 -5.62 24.16 2.31
CA ARG A 697 -5.11 24.93 3.44
C ARG A 697 -6.15 25.23 4.53
N LEU A 698 -7.40 24.75 4.37
CA LEU A 698 -8.44 24.83 5.41
C LEU A 698 -8.35 23.61 6.33
N LEU A 699 -7.91 23.82 7.56
CA LEU A 699 -7.69 22.78 8.56
C LEU A 699 -8.64 22.97 9.75
N ILE A 700 -9.22 21.88 10.22
CA ILE A 700 -10.17 21.89 11.35
C ILE A 700 -9.53 21.15 12.53
N MET A 701 -9.41 21.83 13.66
CA MET A 701 -8.88 21.27 14.90
C MET A 701 -9.82 20.20 15.46
N SER A 702 -9.25 19.06 15.86
CA SER A 702 -9.91 18.05 16.68
C SER A 702 -9.45 18.17 18.12
N ASP A 703 -10.31 17.81 19.09
CA ASP A 703 -9.87 17.59 20.48
C ASP A 703 -9.16 16.23 20.67
N VAL A 704 -9.00 15.46 19.59
CA VAL A 704 -8.18 14.26 19.54
C VAL A 704 -6.70 14.66 19.40
N GLN A 705 -5.86 14.08 20.24
CA GLN A 705 -4.42 14.31 20.27
C GLN A 705 -3.65 13.02 19.98
N PHE A 706 -2.46 13.16 19.42
CA PHE A 706 -1.54 12.09 19.11
C PHE A 706 -0.09 12.55 19.31
N VAL A 707 0.66 11.76 20.08
CA VAL A 707 2.09 11.96 20.30
C VAL A 707 2.85 10.91 19.51
N ASP A 708 3.70 11.36 18.58
CA ASP A 708 4.53 10.48 17.78
C ASP A 708 5.75 10.00 18.58
N LEU A 709 5.56 8.91 19.33
CA LEU A 709 6.65 8.20 20.01
C LEU A 709 7.37 7.32 18.98
N LYS A 710 8.45 7.86 18.42
CA LYS A 710 9.36 7.14 17.52
C LYS A 710 10.03 5.95 18.20
#